data_AF-A0A7C3WNV5-F1
#
_entry.id   AF-A0A7C3WNV5-F1
#
_cell.length_a   1.000
_cell.length_b   1.000
_cell.length_c   1.000
_cell.angle_alpha   90.00
_cell.angle_beta   90.00
_cell.angle_gamma   90.00
#
_symmetry.space_group_name_H-M   'P 1'
#
loop_
_entity.id
_entity.type
_entity.pdbx_description
1 polymer ?
#
loop_
_entity_poly.entity_id
_entity_poly.type
_entity_poly.pdbx_seq_one_letter_code
_entity_poly.pdbx_strand_id
1 'polypeptide(L)'
;PKVPFVLFFDIDGTIALRKKPLSKEMSKILNELMDLGIKVAIITGNPIDDELKLRLKNIWFHRNLLISANSGTQIFYFEDGALREDVNRRKGVDDEDKKTINELIEKLIEDIIQNNKDIIQNNYDKELIILITQEELEILKEILKTSPLKIKDRITRIVFSYEPFKDRFTEQDSIKIRQAIGSILRKLFLERGLGQYEIVSEGKTTIGIGLVGVNKFGGINDILHISEKMPQEAIYFGDEFNPEGNDYPVVSIFGLNIFSVGTRDNLAPTVFYLGPGIDFTLKALEAIKQKIEEGIGLDKIIEDLKVWAKSNYYLTSPDKDLNRDMFRDYDYRTRGKEVSATISFYLGLTWAEMAKRRKEKYGINSNLVLVAKDCRDINPEILEALICALRFSGLDVIDIYSDQNPNCVSSFSWAVLKYQPLMSIFITASHVSEEGVSGFKVSIQNKEGELSSLSTNEIKVESLKIIEGLLAKGISSSPIKIGSYRKENIDHECIKQVVLIARLIEQNLSIYKLAKELLERKGQVQNVFEELENKVSLTQPLKGLKIIIEAAHTPSGRIAQKIFEELGSEVIVLHSEIKLLKGTHTADPSKPENLEDLEKVIGEQNADFGLAFDLDGDRCAVVYPKKDGSFESLPPDTLIVILLPFLIQRCGYNEAEKIAVVRDVLGTEAVDRICQHLGAKAYQTDAGYVFLKAKVRQLKQEGYTVPIYGESSGHGWLDVTGPIENPMALAVLFAFIVKEFKENYQGKYLIEDLIRDFAIKYPGITYQRSGRFTPKYQYKLLEIIYESYVKKLFQEKRNSLGIGDWNPYVEEGRKTIPQMVIAYGRDYCIRKMLEDFKEGKIFKTQKGDLIVSKVDVYNEEGLYRYIDIRFNLNGNYIGRFIFRASSNDPNFVCSFEVPYDIDNEGKDKDQEFTKLKQILVGGVILDYLVKNKLSPVDNPEIDFSGKSKVIWTLEEFRKLSLENKSSSSPITYPEPVSLTSQIKSEKEFGKNWVSEGFSLEDLEKGKLVKGLGREDAEVLLERISELLSVITKTGPPELITKFKELLPQVKFYLTNYPQKLGKDQKTLLPYVAACNIAEKIVYLHPCFFNLSESKQLEILYHELISHITKGITNEEEALRDTEEFRKLLKEIYLMRNPSFSKIISFLSICWGESFWKRF
;
A
#
# COMPACT_ATOMS: atom_id res chain seq x y z
N PRO A 1 2.57 -17.37 -48.29
CA PRO A 1 3.78 -18.18 -48.04
C PRO A 1 4.43 -17.73 -46.72
N LYS A 2 4.58 -18.66 -45.77
CA LYS A 2 5.13 -18.43 -44.42
C LYS A 2 6.47 -17.70 -44.52
N VAL A 3 6.65 -16.63 -43.73
CA VAL A 3 7.89 -15.85 -43.68
C VAL A 3 9.04 -16.79 -43.28
N PRO A 4 10.01 -17.12 -44.15
CA PRO A 4 11.16 -17.91 -43.72
C PRO A 4 12.04 -17.01 -42.85
N PHE A 5 12.36 -17.45 -41.64
CA PHE A 5 13.21 -16.75 -40.68
C PHE A 5 14.43 -17.61 -40.33
N VAL A 6 15.40 -17.05 -39.62
CA VAL A 6 16.65 -17.75 -39.30
C VAL A 6 16.74 -18.09 -37.82
N LEU A 7 17.04 -19.35 -37.52
CA LEU A 7 17.38 -19.81 -36.18
C LEU A 7 18.89 -19.95 -36.07
N PHE A 8 19.50 -19.18 -35.18
CA PHE A 8 20.92 -19.24 -34.89
C PHE A 8 21.19 -19.99 -33.59
N PHE A 9 22.24 -20.81 -33.60
CA PHE A 9 22.66 -21.56 -32.44
C PHE A 9 24.17 -21.48 -32.26
N ASP A 10 24.62 -21.28 -31.03
CA ASP A 10 25.86 -21.92 -30.61
C ASP A 10 25.66 -23.45 -30.57
N ILE A 11 26.73 -24.23 -30.75
CA ILE A 11 26.63 -25.69 -30.72
C ILE A 11 26.76 -26.27 -29.30
N ASP A 12 27.74 -25.80 -28.54
CA ASP A 12 28.30 -26.43 -27.34
C ASP A 12 27.61 -25.91 -26.08
N GLY A 13 26.72 -26.69 -25.47
CA GLY A 13 25.91 -26.26 -24.32
C GLY A 13 24.52 -25.75 -24.71
N THR A 14 24.32 -25.43 -26.00
CA THR A 14 23.06 -24.91 -26.53
C THR A 14 22.21 -25.99 -27.23
N ILE A 15 22.74 -26.67 -28.25
CA ILE A 15 22.03 -27.76 -28.97
C ILE A 15 22.67 -29.14 -28.78
N ALA A 16 23.92 -29.19 -28.33
CA ALA A 16 24.64 -30.43 -28.03
C ALA A 16 25.47 -30.29 -26.76
N LEU A 17 25.73 -31.40 -26.06
CA LEU A 17 26.70 -31.40 -24.96
C LEU A 17 28.09 -31.08 -25.53
N ARG A 18 28.96 -30.48 -24.70
CA ARG A 18 30.29 -30.04 -25.15
C ARG A 18 31.07 -31.17 -25.84
N LYS A 19 31.50 -30.93 -27.09
CA LYS A 19 32.21 -31.90 -27.94
C LYS A 19 31.49 -33.24 -28.14
N LYS A 20 30.16 -33.25 -28.05
CA LYS A 20 29.33 -34.42 -28.35
C LYS A 20 28.52 -34.18 -29.63
N PRO A 21 28.10 -35.25 -30.32
CA PRO A 21 27.14 -35.16 -31.42
C PRO A 21 25.76 -34.68 -30.95
N LEU A 22 24.96 -34.17 -31.89
CA LEU A 22 23.55 -33.89 -31.65
C LEU A 22 22.82 -35.17 -31.20
N SER A 23 21.91 -35.02 -30.22
CA SER A 23 21.00 -36.11 -29.86
C SER A 23 20.07 -36.46 -31.03
N LYS A 24 19.44 -37.63 -30.97
CA LYS A 24 18.48 -38.05 -32.01
C LYS A 24 17.28 -37.11 -32.06
N GLU A 25 16.81 -36.70 -30.89
CA GLU A 25 15.68 -35.81 -30.68
C GLU A 25 15.98 -34.41 -31.24
N MET A 26 17.15 -33.84 -30.90
CA MET A 26 17.57 -32.54 -31.43
C MET A 26 17.78 -32.58 -32.96
N SER A 27 18.40 -33.64 -33.47
CA SER A 27 18.58 -33.83 -34.91
C SER A 27 17.23 -33.90 -35.63
N LYS A 28 16.25 -34.58 -35.03
CA LYS A 28 14.91 -34.74 -35.58
C LYS A 28 14.19 -33.39 -35.66
N ILE A 29 14.12 -32.64 -34.56
CA ILE A 29 13.38 -31.36 -34.54
C ILE A 29 14.00 -30.32 -35.50
N LEU A 30 15.33 -30.27 -35.60
CA LEU A 30 16.00 -29.34 -36.52
C LEU A 30 15.72 -29.69 -37.98
N ASN A 31 15.73 -30.98 -38.35
CA ASN A 31 15.32 -31.41 -39.69
C ASN A 31 13.87 -31.01 -39.98
N GLU A 32 12.94 -31.30 -39.07
CA GLU A 32 11.52 -30.96 -39.26
C GLU A 32 11.29 -29.45 -39.41
N LEU A 33 11.99 -28.62 -38.64
CA LEU A 33 11.95 -27.16 -38.79
C LEU A 33 12.51 -26.69 -40.13
N MET A 34 13.61 -27.29 -40.57
CA MET A 34 14.20 -26.96 -41.86
C MET A 34 13.35 -27.45 -43.04
N ASP A 35 12.65 -28.58 -42.92
CA ASP A 35 11.68 -29.08 -43.90
C ASP A 35 10.51 -28.11 -44.09
N LEU A 36 10.14 -27.38 -43.02
CA LEU A 36 9.16 -26.30 -43.06
C LEU A 36 9.69 -25.01 -43.72
N GLY A 37 10.94 -24.99 -44.19
CA GLY A 37 11.56 -23.86 -44.90
C GLY A 37 12.31 -22.87 -44.01
N ILE A 38 12.52 -23.19 -42.73
CA ILE A 38 13.28 -22.36 -41.79
C ILE A 38 14.78 -22.57 -42.04
N LYS A 39 15.56 -21.48 -42.04
CA LYS A 39 17.02 -21.58 -42.13
C LYS A 39 17.58 -21.82 -40.74
N VAL A 40 18.38 -22.87 -40.57
CA VAL A 40 19.10 -23.16 -39.31
C VAL A 40 20.56 -22.81 -39.51
N ALA A 41 21.08 -21.92 -38.69
CA ALA A 41 22.44 -21.43 -38.73
C ALA A 41 23.21 -21.89 -37.49
N ILE A 42 24.27 -22.67 -37.69
CA ILE A 42 25.20 -23.05 -36.63
C ILE A 42 26.37 -22.07 -36.63
N ILE A 43 26.56 -21.35 -35.53
CA ILE A 43 27.67 -20.43 -35.34
C ILE A 43 28.68 -21.10 -34.41
N THR A 44 29.87 -21.40 -34.91
CA THR A 44 30.90 -22.06 -34.11
C THR A 44 32.28 -21.42 -34.31
N GLY A 45 33.05 -21.37 -33.23
CA GLY A 45 34.47 -20.99 -33.27
C GLY A 45 35.38 -22.12 -33.79
N ASN A 46 34.84 -23.32 -34.02
CA ASN A 46 35.60 -24.47 -34.51
C ASN A 46 35.74 -24.44 -36.04
N PRO A 47 36.83 -25.00 -36.59
CA PRO A 47 36.97 -25.17 -38.03
C PRO A 47 36.00 -26.23 -38.57
N ILE A 48 35.79 -26.24 -39.88
CA ILE A 48 35.07 -27.33 -40.54
C ILE A 48 36.02 -28.53 -40.71
N ASP A 49 36.02 -29.40 -39.71
CA ASP A 49 36.76 -30.65 -39.69
C ASP A 49 35.83 -31.87 -39.62
N ASP A 50 36.41 -33.07 -39.62
CA ASP A 50 35.65 -34.32 -39.52
C ASP A 50 34.93 -34.45 -38.17
N GLU A 51 35.39 -33.76 -37.12
CA GLU A 51 34.72 -33.71 -35.83
C GLU A 51 33.41 -32.94 -35.93
N LEU A 52 33.40 -31.72 -36.47
CA LEU A 52 32.19 -30.92 -36.66
C LEU A 52 31.19 -31.64 -37.59
N LYS A 53 31.68 -32.25 -38.67
CA LYS A 53 30.87 -33.07 -39.58
C LYS A 53 30.23 -34.24 -38.86
N LEU A 54 30.98 -34.96 -38.02
CA LEU A 54 30.46 -36.07 -37.24
C LEU A 54 29.40 -35.60 -36.23
N ARG A 55 29.61 -34.44 -35.62
CA ARG A 55 28.68 -33.86 -34.64
C ARG A 55 27.33 -33.48 -35.28
N LEU A 56 27.36 -32.98 -36.50
CA LEU A 56 26.21 -32.52 -37.27
C LEU A 56 25.72 -33.53 -38.33
N LYS A 57 26.24 -34.76 -38.34
CA LYS A 57 26.05 -35.75 -39.42
C LYS A 57 24.59 -35.97 -39.85
N ASN A 58 23.65 -35.84 -38.91
CA ASN A 58 22.22 -36.08 -39.14
C ASN A 58 21.49 -34.90 -39.79
N ILE A 59 22.11 -33.72 -39.85
CA ILE A 59 21.57 -32.51 -40.49
C ILE A 59 22.50 -31.93 -41.57
N TRP A 60 23.74 -32.44 -41.67
CA TRP A 60 24.83 -31.88 -42.47
C TRP A 60 24.48 -31.59 -43.94
N PHE A 61 23.66 -32.45 -44.56
CA PHE A 61 23.30 -32.34 -45.97
C PHE A 61 21.96 -31.63 -46.22
N HIS A 62 21.38 -31.01 -45.19
CA HIS A 62 20.09 -30.37 -45.32
C HIS A 62 20.22 -29.01 -46.04
N ARG A 63 19.44 -28.78 -47.09
CA ARG A 63 19.53 -27.57 -47.95
C ARG A 63 19.30 -26.23 -47.24
N ASN A 64 18.65 -26.24 -46.09
CA ASN A 64 18.37 -25.04 -45.28
C ASN A 64 19.33 -24.89 -44.09
N LEU A 65 20.38 -25.71 -44.01
CA LEU A 65 21.45 -25.58 -43.03
C LEU A 65 22.48 -24.54 -43.51
N LEU A 66 22.87 -23.65 -42.60
CA LEU A 66 23.92 -22.66 -42.76
C LEU A 66 24.95 -22.89 -41.64
N ILE A 67 26.23 -22.73 -41.94
CA ILE A 67 27.29 -22.89 -40.94
C ILE A 67 28.25 -21.72 -41.05
N SER A 68 28.41 -20.98 -39.96
CA SER A 68 29.51 -20.03 -39.77
C SER A 68 30.55 -20.68 -38.87
N ALA A 69 31.68 -21.08 -39.46
CA ALA A 69 32.79 -21.71 -38.77
C ALA A 69 33.92 -20.70 -38.52
N ASN A 70 34.89 -21.08 -37.67
CA ASN A 70 36.06 -20.28 -37.33
C ASN A 70 35.70 -18.82 -36.93
N SER A 71 34.62 -18.65 -36.16
CA SER A 71 34.20 -17.33 -35.69
C SER A 71 33.84 -16.35 -36.82
N GLY A 72 33.25 -16.83 -37.91
CA GLY A 72 32.73 -15.97 -38.98
C GLY A 72 33.64 -15.82 -40.20
N THR A 73 34.82 -16.46 -40.21
CA THR A 73 35.73 -16.41 -41.38
C THR A 73 35.41 -17.44 -42.45
N GLN A 74 34.50 -18.36 -42.19
CA GLN A 74 34.07 -19.34 -43.19
C GLN A 74 32.57 -19.55 -43.06
N ILE A 75 31.85 -19.31 -44.16
CA ILE A 75 30.41 -19.50 -44.20
C ILE A 75 30.09 -20.54 -45.26
N PHE A 76 29.32 -21.55 -44.86
CA PHE A 76 28.86 -22.61 -45.72
C PHE A 76 27.34 -22.59 -45.80
N TYR A 77 26.84 -22.75 -47.02
CA TYR A 77 25.41 -22.75 -47.33
C TYR A 77 25.14 -23.61 -48.56
N PHE A 78 23.89 -23.99 -48.79
CA PHE A 78 23.50 -24.69 -50.01
C PHE A 78 22.94 -23.70 -51.03
N GLU A 79 23.44 -23.77 -52.25
CA GLU A 79 22.98 -23.01 -53.41
C GLU A 79 22.84 -23.97 -54.60
N ASP A 80 21.69 -23.97 -55.27
CA ASP A 80 21.36 -24.89 -56.37
C ASP A 80 21.57 -26.39 -56.04
N GLY A 81 21.38 -26.76 -54.77
CA GLY A 81 21.55 -28.14 -54.31
C GLY A 81 23.01 -28.57 -54.07
N ALA A 82 23.98 -27.66 -54.20
CA ALA A 82 25.38 -27.90 -53.88
C ALA A 82 25.82 -27.11 -52.63
N LEU A 83 26.66 -27.72 -51.79
CA LEU A 83 27.30 -27.01 -50.68
C LEU A 83 28.34 -26.02 -51.23
N ARG A 84 28.18 -24.74 -50.91
CA ARG A 84 29.09 -23.64 -51.25
C ARG A 84 29.80 -23.14 -49.99
N GLU A 85 31.02 -22.64 -50.18
CA GLU A 85 31.76 -21.86 -49.18
C GLU A 85 31.88 -20.42 -49.69
N ASP A 86 31.58 -19.43 -48.84
CA ASP A 86 31.92 -18.04 -49.13
C ASP A 86 33.43 -17.81 -48.93
N VAL A 87 34.18 -17.97 -50.02
CA VAL A 87 35.63 -17.85 -50.04
C VAL A 87 36.13 -16.42 -49.81
N ASN A 88 35.28 -15.39 -50.00
CA ASN A 88 35.66 -13.98 -49.77
C ASN A 88 35.81 -13.65 -48.28
N ARG A 89 35.42 -14.57 -47.40
CA ARG A 89 35.41 -14.40 -45.95
C ARG A 89 36.58 -15.06 -45.22
N ARG A 90 37.45 -15.82 -45.91
CA ARG A 90 38.69 -16.36 -45.33
C ARG A 90 39.67 -15.22 -45.04
N LYS A 91 39.41 -14.49 -43.96
CA LYS A 91 40.25 -13.41 -43.45
C LYS A 91 40.95 -13.89 -42.19
N GLY A 92 42.27 -13.91 -42.22
CA GLY A 92 43.11 -14.16 -41.06
C GLY A 92 44.04 -12.98 -40.84
N VAL A 93 44.84 -13.06 -39.78
CA VAL A 93 45.95 -12.12 -39.58
C VAL A 93 46.95 -12.35 -40.71
N ASP A 94 47.38 -11.30 -41.41
CA ASP A 94 48.40 -11.46 -42.43
C ASP A 94 49.77 -11.79 -41.80
N ASP A 95 50.67 -12.38 -42.58
CA ASP A 95 51.93 -12.90 -42.04
C ASP A 95 52.88 -11.79 -41.53
N GLU A 96 52.75 -10.55 -42.03
CA GLU A 96 53.56 -9.40 -41.61
C GLU A 96 53.03 -8.80 -40.29
N ASP A 97 51.72 -8.63 -40.19
CA ASP A 97 51.02 -8.24 -38.96
C ASP A 97 51.18 -9.33 -37.89
N LYS A 98 51.16 -10.63 -38.24
CA LYS A 98 51.43 -11.72 -37.28
C LYS A 98 52.79 -11.57 -36.62
N LYS A 99 53.82 -11.28 -37.42
CA LYS A 99 55.17 -11.08 -36.91
C LYS A 99 55.21 -9.88 -35.98
N THR A 100 54.62 -8.76 -36.39
CA THR A 100 54.53 -7.53 -35.59
C THR A 100 53.77 -7.75 -34.27
N ILE A 101 52.65 -8.47 -34.30
CA ILE A 101 51.85 -8.80 -33.12
C ILE A 101 52.65 -9.68 -32.15
N ASN A 102 53.33 -10.72 -32.65
CA ASN A 102 54.17 -11.57 -31.82
C ASN A 102 55.30 -10.77 -31.17
N GLU A 103 55.98 -9.91 -31.91
CA GLU A 103 57.04 -9.02 -31.38
C GLU A 103 56.51 -8.10 -30.28
N LEU A 104 55.30 -7.54 -30.44
CA LEU A 104 54.67 -6.68 -29.42
C LEU A 104 54.28 -7.45 -28.16
N ILE A 105 53.76 -8.68 -28.31
CA ILE A 105 53.41 -9.55 -27.18
C ILE A 105 54.68 -9.96 -26.43
N GLU A 106 55.71 -10.42 -27.15
CA GLU A 106 57.01 -10.81 -26.57
C GLU A 106 57.65 -9.65 -25.82
N LYS A 107 57.67 -8.44 -26.41
CA LYS A 107 58.17 -7.24 -25.75
C LYS A 107 57.37 -6.89 -24.49
N LEU A 108 56.04 -6.97 -24.53
CA LEU A 108 55.20 -6.71 -23.37
C LEU A 108 55.50 -7.70 -22.23
N ILE A 109 55.70 -8.97 -22.57
CA ILE A 109 56.06 -10.01 -21.59
C ILE A 109 57.42 -9.71 -20.97
N GLU A 110 58.43 -9.38 -21.78
CA GLU A 110 59.75 -9.00 -21.29
C GLU A 110 59.67 -7.80 -20.34
N ASP A 111 58.92 -6.77 -20.72
CA ASP A 111 58.71 -5.59 -19.89
C ASP A 111 58.02 -5.94 -18.56
N ILE A 112 57.01 -6.81 -18.57
CA ILE A 112 56.34 -7.28 -17.36
C ILE A 112 57.29 -8.09 -16.47
N ILE A 113 58.14 -8.96 -17.04
CA ILE A 113 59.07 -9.82 -16.29
C ILE A 113 60.21 -9.02 -15.67
N GLN A 114 60.77 -8.06 -16.40
CA GLN A 114 62.03 -7.39 -16.05
C GLN A 114 61.84 -6.12 -15.20
N ASN A 115 60.68 -5.47 -15.27
CA ASN A 115 60.49 -4.15 -14.68
C ASN A 115 59.52 -4.12 -13.49
N ASN A 116 59.62 -3.06 -12.69
CA ASN A 116 58.75 -2.79 -11.55
C ASN A 116 57.47 -2.10 -12.06
N LYS A 117 56.37 -2.16 -11.27
CA LYS A 117 55.07 -1.57 -11.67
C LYS A 117 55.18 -0.11 -12.13
N ASP A 118 55.95 0.72 -11.43
CA ASP A 118 56.16 2.14 -11.78
C ASP A 118 56.84 2.34 -13.13
N ILE A 119 57.76 1.44 -13.50
CA ILE A 119 58.48 1.50 -14.77
C ILE A 119 57.57 1.06 -15.92
N ILE A 120 56.81 -0.02 -15.71
CA ILE A 120 55.82 -0.50 -16.70
C ILE A 120 54.73 0.56 -16.91
N GLN A 121 54.27 1.22 -15.84
CA GLN A 121 53.33 2.34 -15.90
C GLN A 121 53.89 3.54 -16.67
N ASN A 122 55.17 3.86 -16.53
CA ASN A 122 55.77 4.95 -17.31
C ASN A 122 55.96 4.57 -18.78
N ASN A 123 56.27 3.30 -19.08
CA ASN A 123 56.45 2.82 -20.46
C ASN A 123 55.14 2.81 -21.27
N TYR A 124 54.01 2.54 -20.61
CA TYR A 124 52.72 2.32 -21.29
C TYR A 124 51.60 3.27 -20.88
N ASP A 125 51.89 4.26 -20.02
CA ASP A 125 51.02 5.30 -19.45
C ASP A 125 50.33 4.92 -18.13
N LYS A 126 50.27 5.89 -17.19
CA LYS A 126 49.95 5.67 -15.78
C LYS A 126 48.50 5.25 -15.55
N GLU A 127 47.58 5.67 -16.41
CA GLU A 127 46.15 5.38 -16.28
C GLU A 127 45.78 3.93 -16.69
N LEU A 128 46.61 3.25 -17.50
CA LEU A 128 46.30 1.95 -18.10
C LEU A 128 46.57 0.73 -17.20
N ILE A 129 47.42 0.86 -16.17
CA ILE A 129 47.81 -0.23 -15.23
C ILE A 129 47.23 0.02 -13.82
N ILE A 130 46.11 0.76 -13.74
CA ILE A 130 45.37 0.94 -12.49
C ILE A 130 44.65 -0.37 -12.09
N LEU A 131 44.47 -1.30 -13.02
CA LEU A 131 43.64 -2.51 -12.86
C LEU A 131 44.28 -3.67 -12.08
N ILE A 132 45.61 -3.68 -11.88
CA ILE A 132 46.29 -4.76 -11.13
C ILE A 132 47.11 -4.23 -9.95
N THR A 133 47.02 -4.89 -8.79
CA THR A 133 47.80 -4.57 -7.58
C THR A 133 49.27 -4.98 -7.73
N GLN A 134 50.14 -4.51 -6.84
CA GLN A 134 51.54 -4.94 -6.83
C GLN A 134 51.66 -6.46 -6.61
N GLU A 135 50.79 -7.01 -5.77
CA GLU A 135 50.72 -8.44 -5.48
C GLU A 135 50.28 -9.25 -6.71
N GLU A 136 49.22 -8.81 -7.40
CA GLU A 136 48.74 -9.43 -8.65
C GLU A 136 49.81 -9.39 -9.77
N LEU A 137 50.62 -8.31 -9.84
CA LEU A 137 51.72 -8.20 -10.79
C LEU A 137 52.87 -9.18 -10.48
N GLU A 138 53.25 -9.34 -9.21
CA GLU A 138 54.31 -10.30 -8.84
C GLU A 138 53.86 -11.75 -9.09
N ILE A 139 52.58 -12.05 -8.88
CA ILE A 139 51.98 -13.35 -9.26
C ILE A 139 52.07 -13.56 -10.78
N LEU A 140 51.71 -12.55 -11.58
CA LEU A 140 51.80 -12.61 -13.04
C LEU A 140 53.26 -12.83 -13.51
N LYS A 141 54.23 -12.15 -12.90
CA LYS A 141 55.66 -12.36 -13.18
C LYS A 141 56.11 -13.78 -12.89
N GLU A 142 55.66 -14.37 -11.77
CA GLU A 142 55.97 -15.75 -11.42
C GLU A 142 55.41 -16.73 -12.46
N ILE A 143 54.17 -16.52 -12.92
CA ILE A 143 53.52 -17.33 -13.96
C ILE A 143 54.31 -17.24 -15.28
N LEU A 144 54.63 -16.04 -15.74
CA LEU A 144 55.33 -15.82 -17.00
C LEU A 144 56.78 -16.37 -16.98
N LYS A 145 57.41 -16.45 -15.80
CA LYS A 145 58.74 -17.06 -15.62
C LYS A 145 58.70 -18.59 -15.59
N THR A 146 57.61 -19.19 -15.11
CA THR A 146 57.51 -20.65 -14.86
C THR A 146 56.76 -21.42 -15.94
N SER A 147 55.93 -20.75 -16.74
CA SER A 147 55.25 -21.31 -17.91
C SER A 147 55.34 -20.34 -19.10
N PRO A 148 56.10 -20.67 -20.16
CA PRO A 148 56.14 -19.83 -21.35
C PRO A 148 54.77 -19.77 -22.01
N LEU A 149 54.35 -18.56 -22.40
CA LEU A 149 53.09 -18.33 -23.10
C LEU A 149 53.05 -19.14 -24.39
N LYS A 150 51.98 -19.91 -24.58
CA LYS A 150 51.77 -20.68 -25.82
C LYS A 150 51.06 -19.79 -26.82
N ILE A 151 51.82 -19.12 -27.69
CA ILE A 151 51.27 -18.46 -28.87
C ILE A 151 50.87 -19.54 -29.87
N LYS A 152 49.57 -19.62 -30.17
CA LYS A 152 49.03 -20.51 -31.21
C LYS A 152 48.46 -19.66 -32.34
N ASP A 153 49.07 -19.78 -33.52
CA ASP A 153 48.48 -19.32 -34.76
C ASP A 153 47.34 -20.27 -35.15
N ARG A 154 46.13 -19.75 -35.19
CA ARG A 154 44.93 -20.50 -35.57
C ARG A 154 44.39 -20.07 -36.92
N ILE A 155 45.21 -19.79 -37.94
CA ILE A 155 44.79 -19.36 -39.31
C ILE A 155 44.05 -18.01 -39.33
N THR A 156 43.08 -17.79 -38.44
CA THR A 156 42.16 -16.65 -38.37
C THR A 156 42.45 -15.72 -37.20
N ARG A 157 43.26 -16.16 -36.22
CA ARG A 157 43.59 -15.41 -35.00
C ARG A 157 44.88 -15.88 -34.35
N ILE A 158 45.51 -15.00 -33.57
CA ILE A 158 46.62 -15.30 -32.67
C ILE A 158 46.06 -15.46 -31.26
N VAL A 159 46.44 -16.53 -30.58
CA VAL A 159 45.97 -16.80 -29.21
C VAL A 159 47.17 -16.98 -28.32
N PHE A 160 47.24 -16.27 -27.20
CA PHE A 160 48.24 -16.55 -26.15
C PHE A 160 47.54 -16.89 -24.83
N SER A 161 48.02 -17.95 -24.19
CA SER A 161 47.43 -18.50 -22.96
C SER A 161 48.51 -18.83 -21.95
N TYR A 162 48.26 -18.54 -20.67
CA TYR A 162 49.08 -18.99 -19.54
C TYR A 162 48.40 -20.14 -18.79
N GLU A 163 49.18 -20.98 -18.09
CA GLU A 163 48.60 -22.08 -17.31
C GLU A 163 47.94 -21.59 -16.01
N PRO A 164 46.79 -22.16 -15.60
CA PRO A 164 46.18 -21.83 -14.32
C PRO A 164 46.99 -22.42 -13.16
N PHE A 165 47.32 -21.62 -12.15
CA PHE A 165 47.89 -22.12 -10.90
C PHE A 165 46.82 -22.84 -10.09
N LYS A 166 47.13 -24.03 -9.55
CA LYS A 166 46.32 -24.63 -8.49
C LYS A 166 46.74 -23.94 -7.18
N ASP A 167 45.78 -23.27 -6.53
CA ASP A 167 45.83 -22.85 -5.10
C ASP A 167 46.13 -21.37 -4.75
N ARG A 168 46.45 -20.46 -5.69
CA ARG A 168 46.68 -19.01 -5.39
C ARG A 168 46.06 -17.98 -6.34
N PHE A 169 45.33 -18.43 -7.36
CA PHE A 169 44.84 -17.57 -8.44
C PHE A 169 43.32 -17.66 -8.51
N THR A 170 42.62 -16.56 -8.20
CA THR A 170 41.16 -16.54 -8.35
C THR A 170 40.77 -16.23 -9.80
N GLU A 171 39.54 -16.59 -10.19
CA GLU A 171 38.99 -16.25 -11.51
C GLU A 171 38.94 -14.72 -11.70
N GLN A 172 38.74 -13.97 -10.62
CA GLN A 172 38.70 -12.51 -10.59
C GLN A 172 40.07 -11.87 -10.82
N ASP A 173 41.14 -12.45 -10.25
CA ASP A 173 42.52 -12.01 -10.51
C ASP A 173 42.88 -12.24 -11.99
N SER A 174 42.45 -13.38 -12.54
CA SER A 174 42.64 -13.70 -13.95
C SER A 174 41.93 -12.71 -14.88
N ILE A 175 40.71 -12.30 -14.55
CA ILE A 175 39.95 -11.30 -15.32
C ILE A 175 40.70 -9.97 -15.36
N LYS A 176 41.13 -9.46 -14.20
CA LYS A 176 41.86 -8.18 -14.10
C LYS A 176 43.17 -8.21 -14.89
N ILE A 177 43.91 -9.30 -14.79
CA ILE A 177 45.16 -9.50 -15.53
C ILE A 177 44.91 -9.47 -17.03
N ARG A 178 43.90 -10.20 -17.52
CA ARG A 178 43.58 -10.19 -18.95
C ARG A 178 43.14 -8.82 -19.44
N GLN A 179 42.34 -8.10 -18.65
CA GLN A 179 41.92 -6.73 -18.96
C GLN A 179 43.10 -5.75 -19.01
N ALA A 180 44.03 -5.85 -18.07
CA ALA A 180 45.23 -5.02 -18.05
C ALA A 180 46.12 -5.28 -19.28
N ILE A 181 46.45 -6.55 -19.56
CA ILE A 181 47.24 -6.92 -20.73
C ILE A 181 46.52 -6.51 -22.02
N GLY A 182 45.22 -6.76 -22.12
CA GLY A 182 44.42 -6.40 -23.27
C GLY A 182 44.38 -4.89 -23.53
N SER A 183 44.33 -4.07 -22.47
CA SER A 183 44.33 -2.60 -22.60
C SER A 183 45.68 -2.07 -23.08
N ILE A 184 46.79 -2.62 -22.57
CA ILE A 184 48.14 -2.25 -23.02
C ILE A 184 48.33 -2.63 -24.50
N LEU A 185 47.96 -3.86 -24.87
CA LEU A 185 48.08 -4.32 -26.25
C LEU A 185 47.20 -3.50 -27.21
N ARG A 186 45.98 -3.12 -26.83
CA ARG A 186 45.11 -2.26 -27.66
C ARG A 186 45.77 -0.93 -28.00
N LYS A 187 46.46 -0.31 -27.03
CA LYS A 187 47.21 0.93 -27.26
C LYS A 187 48.40 0.71 -28.18
N LEU A 188 49.21 -0.32 -27.92
CA LEU A 188 50.35 -0.66 -28.77
C LEU A 188 49.93 -0.97 -30.20
N PHE A 189 48.77 -1.58 -30.38
CA PHE A 189 48.21 -1.87 -31.70
C PHE A 189 47.83 -0.58 -32.43
N LEU A 190 47.14 0.35 -31.76
CA LEU A 190 46.82 1.68 -32.30
C LEU A 190 48.08 2.43 -32.74
N GLU A 191 49.14 2.44 -31.92
CA GLU A 191 50.42 3.11 -32.21
C GLU A 191 51.18 2.48 -33.39
N ARG A 192 50.97 1.19 -33.65
CA ARG A 192 51.63 0.43 -34.72
C ARG A 192 50.77 0.25 -35.97
N GLY A 193 49.62 0.91 -36.04
CA GLY A 193 48.73 0.81 -37.20
C GLY A 193 47.97 -0.52 -37.32
N LEU A 194 47.86 -1.27 -36.21
CA LEU A 194 47.15 -2.55 -36.11
C LEU A 194 45.69 -2.37 -35.61
N GLY A 195 45.07 -1.22 -35.87
CA GLY A 195 43.72 -0.88 -35.41
C GLY A 195 42.60 -1.75 -36.00
N GLN A 196 42.91 -2.53 -37.03
CA GLN A 196 42.04 -3.52 -37.66
C GLN A 196 41.87 -4.82 -36.85
N TYR A 197 42.61 -5.00 -35.74
CA TYR A 197 42.53 -6.18 -34.88
C TYR A 197 41.89 -5.87 -33.52
N GLU A 198 41.02 -6.77 -33.06
CA GLU A 198 40.42 -6.75 -31.72
C GLU A 198 41.14 -7.71 -30.78
N ILE A 199 41.19 -7.33 -29.50
CA ILE A 199 41.79 -8.12 -28.42
C ILE A 199 40.69 -8.55 -27.47
N VAL A 200 40.46 -9.85 -27.38
CA VAL A 200 39.33 -10.44 -26.65
C VAL A 200 39.85 -11.43 -25.61
N SER A 201 39.38 -11.31 -24.37
CA SER A 201 39.61 -12.33 -23.35
C SER A 201 38.83 -13.60 -23.71
N GLU A 202 39.51 -14.74 -23.80
CA GLU A 202 38.89 -16.03 -24.10
C GLU A 202 39.05 -16.99 -22.91
N GLY A 203 37.96 -17.52 -22.39
CA GLY A 203 38.00 -18.47 -21.28
C GLY A 203 38.75 -17.96 -20.04
N LYS A 204 39.35 -18.87 -19.26
CA LYS A 204 39.89 -18.55 -17.93
C LYS A 204 41.32 -18.01 -17.90
N THR A 205 42.11 -18.16 -18.96
CA THR A 205 43.55 -17.78 -18.97
C THR A 205 44.07 -17.38 -20.35
N THR A 206 43.18 -17.09 -21.30
CA THR A 206 43.56 -16.90 -22.70
C THR A 206 43.16 -15.50 -23.19
N ILE A 207 44.01 -14.89 -24.01
CA ILE A 207 43.69 -13.68 -24.78
C ILE A 207 43.82 -14.02 -26.26
N GLY A 208 42.76 -13.76 -27.01
CA GLY A 208 42.69 -13.89 -28.46
C GLY A 208 42.86 -12.53 -29.13
N ILE A 209 43.53 -12.55 -30.28
CA ILE A 209 43.75 -11.40 -31.15
C ILE A 209 43.30 -11.80 -32.55
N GLY A 210 42.24 -11.17 -33.04
CA GLY A 210 41.64 -11.44 -34.35
C GLY A 210 41.26 -10.16 -35.06
N LEU A 211 40.87 -10.23 -36.32
CA LEU A 211 40.35 -9.06 -37.04
C LEU A 211 39.06 -8.56 -36.37
N VAL A 212 38.89 -7.24 -36.31
CA VAL A 212 37.66 -6.62 -35.81
C VAL A 212 36.46 -7.18 -36.58
N GLY A 213 35.46 -7.70 -35.85
CA GLY A 213 34.27 -8.31 -36.43
C GLY A 213 34.42 -9.78 -36.85
N VAL A 214 35.56 -10.42 -36.60
CA VAL A 214 35.74 -11.88 -36.75
C VAL A 214 35.35 -12.60 -35.45
N ASN A 215 34.05 -12.62 -35.20
CA ASN A 215 33.43 -13.24 -34.04
C ASN A 215 32.00 -13.69 -34.38
N LYS A 216 31.24 -14.18 -33.39
CA LYS A 216 29.85 -14.59 -33.60
C LYS A 216 28.98 -13.46 -34.16
N PHE A 217 29.26 -12.20 -33.80
CA PHE A 217 28.55 -11.04 -34.33
C PHE A 217 28.74 -10.91 -35.86
N GLY A 218 29.97 -11.01 -36.35
CA GLY A 218 30.26 -10.96 -37.79
C GLY A 218 29.59 -12.09 -38.55
N GLY A 219 29.77 -13.33 -38.07
CA GLY A 219 29.19 -14.51 -38.71
C GLY A 219 27.65 -14.46 -38.80
N ILE A 220 26.97 -13.92 -37.79
CA ILE A 220 25.51 -13.73 -37.82
C ILE A 220 25.12 -12.66 -38.85
N ASN A 221 25.77 -11.50 -38.86
CA ASN A 221 25.46 -10.44 -39.83
C ASN A 221 25.64 -10.90 -41.27
N ASP A 222 26.66 -11.71 -41.52
CA ASP A 222 26.92 -12.25 -42.85
C ASP A 222 25.86 -13.25 -43.27
N ILE A 223 25.46 -14.15 -42.37
CA ILE A 223 24.36 -15.08 -42.63
C ILE A 223 23.04 -14.33 -42.84
N LEU A 224 22.76 -13.27 -42.07
CA LEU A 224 21.61 -12.41 -42.29
C LEU A 224 21.64 -11.78 -43.69
N HIS A 225 22.81 -11.31 -44.13
CA HIS A 225 22.97 -10.77 -45.48
C HIS A 225 22.76 -11.83 -46.57
N ILE A 226 23.41 -13.00 -46.47
CA ILE A 226 23.28 -14.13 -47.41
C ILE A 226 21.85 -14.66 -47.44
N SER A 227 21.16 -14.63 -46.30
CA SER A 227 19.79 -15.11 -46.21
C SER A 227 18.75 -14.08 -46.62
N GLU A 228 19.15 -12.85 -46.94
CA GLU A 228 18.30 -11.69 -47.21
C GLU A 228 17.30 -11.44 -46.07
N LYS A 229 17.81 -11.46 -44.84
CA LYS A 229 17.02 -11.32 -43.61
C LYS A 229 17.49 -10.17 -42.75
N MET A 230 16.53 -9.53 -42.11
CA MET A 230 16.80 -8.52 -41.07
C MET A 230 17.01 -9.21 -39.71
N PRO A 231 17.75 -8.60 -38.76
CA PRO A 231 17.92 -9.14 -37.41
C PRO A 231 16.61 -9.47 -36.68
N GLN A 232 15.54 -8.69 -36.91
CA GLN A 232 14.22 -8.92 -36.31
C GLN A 232 13.56 -10.20 -36.83
N GLU A 233 13.96 -10.69 -38.01
CA GLU A 233 13.55 -11.96 -38.61
C GLU A 233 14.45 -13.12 -38.18
N ALA A 234 15.10 -13.02 -37.02
CA ALA A 234 15.98 -14.04 -36.51
C ALA A 234 15.86 -14.23 -34.99
N ILE A 235 16.13 -15.46 -34.58
CA ILE A 235 16.19 -15.89 -33.18
C ILE A 235 17.55 -16.53 -32.94
N TYR A 236 18.22 -16.12 -31.88
CA TYR A 236 19.49 -16.68 -31.44
C TYR A 236 19.35 -17.40 -30.11
N PHE A 237 19.88 -18.62 -30.02
CA PHE A 237 20.03 -19.38 -28.77
C PHE A 237 21.52 -19.56 -28.44
N GLY A 238 21.90 -19.32 -27.19
CA GLY A 238 23.27 -19.46 -26.68
C GLY A 238 23.33 -19.77 -25.17
N ASP A 239 24.49 -20.12 -24.64
CA ASP A 239 24.70 -20.51 -23.24
C ASP A 239 25.65 -19.58 -22.46
N GLU A 240 26.51 -18.79 -23.10
CA GLU A 240 27.52 -17.96 -22.43
C GLU A 240 27.40 -16.46 -22.78
N PHE A 241 26.43 -15.78 -22.15
CA PHE A 241 26.15 -14.34 -22.32
C PHE A 241 26.69 -13.43 -21.21
N ASN A 242 27.61 -13.90 -20.38
CA ASN A 242 28.40 -13.04 -19.50
C ASN A 242 29.40 -12.20 -20.34
N PRO A 243 29.92 -11.05 -19.87
CA PRO A 243 30.82 -10.19 -20.66
C PRO A 243 32.07 -10.86 -21.27
N GLU A 244 32.51 -11.99 -20.72
CA GLU A 244 33.63 -12.79 -21.23
C GLU A 244 33.19 -14.07 -21.96
N GLY A 245 31.89 -14.31 -22.04
CA GLY A 245 31.29 -15.47 -22.68
C GLY A 245 31.35 -15.35 -24.20
N ASN A 246 31.40 -16.50 -24.87
CA ASN A 246 31.60 -16.54 -26.31
C ASN A 246 30.37 -16.04 -27.12
N ASP A 247 29.18 -15.98 -26.50
CA ASP A 247 27.93 -15.47 -27.10
C ASP A 247 27.73 -13.98 -26.86
N TYR A 248 28.47 -13.39 -25.91
CA TYR A 248 28.31 -11.98 -25.54
C TYR A 248 28.39 -10.99 -26.72
N PRO A 249 29.27 -11.16 -27.72
CA PRO A 249 29.30 -10.23 -28.86
C PRO A 249 27.96 -10.12 -29.62
N VAL A 250 27.14 -11.19 -29.60
CA VAL A 250 25.82 -11.24 -30.27
C VAL A 250 24.85 -10.21 -29.71
N VAL A 251 24.99 -9.84 -28.44
CA VAL A 251 24.17 -8.82 -27.75
C VAL A 251 24.22 -7.46 -28.45
N SER A 252 25.29 -7.18 -29.20
CA SER A 252 25.48 -5.93 -29.94
C SER A 252 24.67 -5.85 -31.25
N ILE A 253 24.03 -6.94 -31.69
CA ILE A 253 23.21 -6.95 -32.90
C ILE A 253 21.83 -6.36 -32.60
N PHE A 254 21.63 -5.12 -33.04
CA PHE A 254 20.37 -4.42 -32.82
C PHE A 254 19.19 -5.12 -33.51
N GLY A 255 18.14 -5.42 -32.74
CA GLY A 255 16.91 -6.04 -33.24
C GLY A 255 16.90 -7.57 -33.25
N LEU A 256 18.02 -8.24 -32.96
CA LEU A 256 18.08 -9.69 -32.87
C LEU A 256 17.39 -10.20 -31.58
N ASN A 257 16.60 -11.26 -31.69
CA ASN A 257 15.93 -11.86 -30.53
C ASN A 257 16.82 -12.93 -29.90
N ILE A 258 17.41 -12.62 -28.74
CA ILE A 258 18.45 -13.44 -28.12
C ILE A 258 17.90 -14.15 -26.88
N PHE A 259 18.01 -15.47 -26.85
CA PHE A 259 17.57 -16.31 -25.74
C PHE A 259 18.74 -17.08 -25.13
N SER A 260 18.93 -16.93 -23.82
CA SER A 260 19.93 -17.67 -23.06
C SER A 260 19.37 -19.00 -22.58
N VAL A 261 20.09 -20.07 -22.86
CA VAL A 261 19.89 -21.41 -22.28
C VAL A 261 21.02 -21.80 -21.32
N GLY A 262 21.77 -20.83 -20.81
CA GLY A 262 22.92 -21.06 -19.93
C GLY A 262 22.66 -20.60 -18.50
N THR A 263 23.54 -19.74 -17.99
CA THR A 263 23.34 -19.11 -16.67
C THR A 263 22.43 -17.90 -16.78
N ARG A 264 21.72 -17.62 -15.68
CA ARG A 264 20.85 -16.44 -15.54
C ARG A 264 21.64 -15.18 -15.15
N ASP A 265 22.77 -15.34 -14.49
CA ASP A 265 23.49 -14.23 -13.85
C ASP A 265 24.24 -13.37 -14.87
N ASN A 266 24.27 -12.06 -14.63
CA ASN A 266 24.96 -11.07 -15.48
C ASN A 266 24.50 -11.05 -16.96
N LEU A 267 23.27 -11.46 -17.23
CA LEU A 267 22.68 -11.32 -18.56
C LEU A 267 22.46 -9.84 -18.91
N ALA A 268 22.75 -9.49 -20.16
CA ALA A 268 22.40 -8.17 -20.68
C ALA A 268 20.87 -7.99 -20.75
N PRO A 269 20.33 -6.76 -20.62
CA PRO A 269 18.88 -6.51 -20.61
C PRO A 269 18.13 -7.00 -21.86
N THR A 270 18.82 -7.18 -22.98
CA THR A 270 18.24 -7.66 -24.25
C THR A 270 18.21 -9.18 -24.38
N VAL A 271 18.77 -9.92 -23.41
CA VAL A 271 18.88 -11.38 -23.42
C VAL A 271 17.79 -12.01 -22.55
N PHE A 272 17.02 -12.92 -23.13
CA PHE A 272 15.89 -13.58 -22.49
C PHE A 272 16.27 -14.96 -21.96
N TYR A 273 16.25 -15.14 -20.64
CA TYR A 273 16.62 -16.41 -20.00
C TYR A 273 15.55 -17.49 -20.14
N LEU A 274 15.78 -18.52 -20.95
CA LEU A 274 14.87 -19.66 -21.11
C LEU A 274 15.09 -20.76 -20.07
N GLY A 275 16.28 -20.90 -19.49
CA GLY A 275 16.57 -21.98 -18.53
C GLY A 275 17.83 -22.75 -18.90
N PRO A 276 18.41 -23.55 -17.98
CA PRO A 276 19.75 -24.08 -18.16
C PRO A 276 19.75 -25.38 -18.97
N GLY A 277 20.56 -25.41 -20.03
CA GLY A 277 20.90 -26.57 -20.83
C GLY A 277 20.04 -26.83 -22.05
N ILE A 278 20.46 -27.85 -22.80
CA ILE A 278 19.96 -28.20 -24.14
C ILE A 278 18.47 -28.58 -24.14
N ASP A 279 17.96 -29.09 -23.03
CA ASP A 279 16.54 -29.48 -22.91
C ASP A 279 15.60 -28.28 -23.07
N PHE A 280 16.02 -27.08 -22.67
CA PHE A 280 15.23 -25.86 -22.86
C PHE A 280 15.25 -25.40 -24.32
N THR A 281 16.39 -25.51 -25.00
CA THR A 281 16.47 -25.31 -26.45
C THR A 281 15.54 -26.26 -27.18
N LEU A 282 15.57 -27.56 -26.84
CA LEU A 282 14.72 -28.57 -27.47
C LEU A 282 13.23 -28.23 -27.33
N LYS A 283 12.78 -27.93 -26.10
CA LYS A 283 11.39 -27.55 -25.85
C LYS A 283 10.99 -26.24 -26.56
N ALA A 284 11.91 -25.27 -26.67
CA ALA A 284 11.67 -24.05 -27.43
C ALA A 284 11.47 -24.35 -28.92
N LEU A 285 12.28 -25.23 -29.50
CA LEU A 285 12.15 -25.65 -30.89
C LEU A 285 10.87 -26.44 -31.16
N GLU A 286 10.47 -27.32 -30.24
CA GLU A 286 9.18 -28.02 -30.30
C GLU A 286 8.00 -27.02 -30.29
N ALA A 287 8.04 -26.02 -29.40
CA ALA A 287 7.02 -24.98 -29.34
C ALA A 287 6.98 -24.12 -30.62
N ILE A 288 8.15 -23.76 -31.17
CA ILE A 288 8.25 -23.02 -32.45
C ILE A 288 7.62 -23.85 -33.57
N LYS A 289 7.99 -25.13 -33.70
CA LYS A 289 7.45 -26.03 -34.72
C LYS A 289 5.93 -26.09 -34.65
N GLN A 290 5.40 -26.39 -33.47
CA GLN A 290 3.95 -26.51 -33.27
C GLN A 290 3.22 -25.24 -33.69
N LYS A 291 3.70 -24.06 -33.28
CA LYS A 291 3.09 -22.77 -33.63
C LYS A 291 3.11 -22.49 -35.14
N ILE A 292 4.18 -22.89 -35.82
CA ILE A 292 4.27 -22.75 -37.28
C ILE A 292 3.27 -23.67 -37.97
N GLU A 293 3.09 -24.90 -37.49
CA GLU A 293 2.08 -25.83 -37.97
C GLU A 293 0.66 -25.27 -37.78
N GLU A 294 0.41 -24.56 -36.67
CA GLU A 294 -0.82 -23.82 -36.39
C GLU A 294 -1.00 -22.53 -37.23
N GLY A 295 0.00 -22.14 -38.03
CA GLY A 295 -0.07 -20.95 -38.89
C GLY A 295 0.24 -19.63 -38.18
N ILE A 296 0.83 -19.67 -36.99
CA ILE A 296 1.22 -18.50 -36.20
C ILE A 296 2.49 -17.87 -36.78
N GLY A 297 2.51 -16.53 -36.90
CA GLY A 297 3.65 -15.76 -37.41
C GLY A 297 4.80 -15.61 -36.41
N LEU A 298 5.99 -15.26 -36.92
CA LEU A 298 7.23 -15.12 -36.14
C LEU A 298 7.11 -14.15 -34.97
N ASP A 299 6.50 -12.98 -35.17
CA ASP A 299 6.35 -11.96 -34.12
C ASP A 299 5.66 -12.53 -32.88
N LYS A 300 4.62 -13.35 -33.10
CA LYS A 300 3.86 -13.97 -32.02
C LYS A 300 4.64 -15.11 -31.36
N ILE A 301 5.41 -15.87 -32.13
CA ILE A 301 6.31 -16.91 -31.61
C ILE A 301 7.35 -16.28 -30.69
N ILE A 302 8.01 -15.20 -31.11
CA ILE A 302 8.99 -14.44 -30.33
C ILE A 302 8.34 -13.91 -29.05
N GLU A 303 7.15 -13.32 -29.15
CA GLU A 303 6.43 -12.79 -27.99
C GLU A 303 6.17 -13.87 -26.94
N ASP A 304 5.70 -15.05 -27.37
CA ASP A 304 5.41 -16.16 -26.47
C ASP A 304 6.68 -16.74 -25.84
N LEU A 305 7.79 -16.82 -26.58
CA LEU A 305 9.10 -17.18 -26.04
C LEU A 305 9.59 -16.17 -25.00
N LYS A 306 9.38 -14.86 -25.22
CA LYS A 306 9.75 -13.80 -24.26
C LYS A 306 8.93 -13.92 -22.97
N VAL A 307 7.63 -14.21 -23.06
CA VAL A 307 6.80 -14.48 -21.87
C VAL A 307 7.33 -15.69 -21.11
N TRP A 308 7.63 -16.79 -21.80
CA TRP A 308 8.20 -17.97 -21.16
C TRP A 308 9.54 -17.67 -20.48
N ALA A 309 10.44 -16.95 -21.15
CA ALA A 309 11.73 -16.56 -20.57
C ALA A 309 11.57 -15.67 -19.34
N LYS A 310 10.72 -14.63 -19.41
CA LYS A 310 10.40 -13.78 -18.25
C LYS A 310 9.82 -14.61 -17.10
N SER A 311 8.93 -15.55 -17.38
CA SER A 311 8.41 -16.48 -16.35
C SER A 311 9.52 -17.30 -15.69
N ASN A 312 10.44 -17.87 -16.47
CA ASN A 312 11.57 -18.62 -15.89
C ASN A 312 12.50 -17.73 -15.08
N TYR A 313 12.68 -16.47 -15.47
CA TYR A 313 13.38 -15.47 -14.67
C TYR A 313 12.70 -15.29 -13.31
N TYR A 314 11.38 -15.09 -13.23
CA TYR A 314 10.72 -14.96 -11.92
C TYR A 314 10.73 -16.27 -11.10
N LEU A 315 10.50 -17.42 -11.74
CA LEU A 315 10.47 -18.74 -11.07
C LEU A 315 11.79 -19.11 -10.40
N THR A 316 12.90 -18.71 -11.02
CA THR A 316 14.26 -18.96 -10.53
C THR A 316 14.80 -17.84 -9.65
N SER A 317 14.00 -16.79 -9.38
CA SER A 317 14.45 -15.63 -8.61
C SER A 317 14.72 -15.99 -7.15
N PRO A 318 15.81 -15.52 -6.54
CA PRO A 318 16.04 -15.72 -5.11
C PRO A 318 15.11 -14.86 -4.24
N ASP A 319 14.57 -13.77 -4.79
CA ASP A 319 13.65 -12.85 -4.10
C ASP A 319 12.24 -13.45 -3.96
N LYS A 320 12.06 -14.32 -2.97
CA LYS A 320 10.81 -15.06 -2.71
C LYS A 320 10.19 -14.72 -1.35
N ASP A 321 10.55 -13.58 -0.77
CA ASP A 321 10.07 -13.18 0.54
C ASP A 321 8.61 -12.69 0.48
N LEU A 322 7.69 -13.53 0.97
CA LEU A 322 6.26 -13.25 0.97
C LEU A 322 5.85 -12.55 2.28
N ASN A 323 5.45 -11.27 2.16
CA ASN A 323 4.84 -10.55 3.26
C ASN A 323 3.42 -11.08 3.56
N ARG A 324 3.27 -11.95 4.57
CA ARG A 324 1.98 -12.55 4.96
C ARG A 324 0.94 -11.54 5.45
N ASP A 325 1.36 -10.38 5.94
CA ASP A 325 0.43 -9.35 6.40
C ASP A 325 -0.28 -8.67 5.22
N MET A 326 0.14 -8.92 3.98
CA MET A 326 -0.53 -8.34 2.82
C MET A 326 -1.93 -8.91 2.56
N PHE A 327 -2.26 -10.08 3.10
CA PHE A 327 -3.54 -10.76 2.85
C PHE A 327 -4.61 -10.22 3.80
N ARG A 328 -5.40 -9.22 3.36
CA ARG A 328 -6.43 -8.55 4.17
C ARG A 328 -7.78 -9.25 4.10
N ASP A 329 -8.80 -8.66 4.71
CA ASP A 329 -10.17 -9.22 4.72
C ASP A 329 -10.81 -9.22 3.31
N TYR A 330 -10.52 -8.21 2.50
CA TYR A 330 -11.22 -7.96 1.22
C TYR A 330 -10.28 -7.62 0.05
N ASP A 331 -8.99 -7.41 0.31
CA ASP A 331 -7.98 -7.09 -0.69
C ASP A 331 -6.59 -7.62 -0.30
N TYR A 332 -5.61 -7.40 -1.18
CA TYR A 332 -4.20 -7.61 -0.89
C TYR A 332 -3.54 -6.24 -0.74
N ARG A 333 -2.81 -5.97 0.35
CA ARG A 333 -2.21 -4.67 0.61
C ARG A 333 -1.04 -4.72 1.59
N THR A 334 0.12 -4.24 1.14
CA THR A 334 1.32 -4.18 2.00
C THR A 334 1.28 -3.01 3.00
N ARG A 335 2.15 -3.07 4.02
CA ARG A 335 2.43 -1.97 4.95
C ARG A 335 3.88 -1.56 4.79
N GLY A 336 4.14 -0.30 4.42
CA GLY A 336 5.50 0.29 4.34
C GLY A 336 6.52 -0.31 3.37
N LYS A 337 6.20 -1.36 2.60
CA LYS A 337 7.09 -1.92 1.56
C LYS A 337 6.29 -2.41 0.36
N GLU A 338 6.82 -2.14 -0.83
CA GLU A 338 6.18 -2.53 -2.08
C GLU A 338 6.25 -4.04 -2.31
N VAL A 339 5.26 -4.60 -3.01
CA VAL A 339 5.31 -5.99 -3.47
C VAL A 339 6.39 -6.12 -4.53
N SER A 340 7.30 -7.09 -4.39
CA SER A 340 8.31 -7.31 -5.43
C SER A 340 7.69 -7.91 -6.69
N ALA A 341 8.33 -7.69 -7.85
CA ALA A 341 7.89 -8.26 -9.12
C ALA A 341 7.78 -9.80 -9.06
N THR A 342 8.70 -10.47 -8.37
CA THR A 342 8.64 -11.93 -8.15
C THR A 342 7.38 -12.32 -7.40
N ILE A 343 7.05 -11.65 -6.30
CA ILE A 343 5.84 -11.95 -5.53
C ILE A 343 4.58 -11.62 -6.34
N SER A 344 4.59 -10.53 -7.12
CA SER A 344 3.49 -10.20 -8.04
C SER A 344 3.24 -11.29 -9.10
N PHE A 345 4.31 -11.84 -9.68
CA PHE A 345 4.24 -12.99 -10.59
C PHE A 345 3.57 -14.19 -9.90
N TYR A 346 4.00 -14.54 -8.69
CA TYR A 346 3.43 -15.66 -7.94
C TYR A 346 1.95 -15.44 -7.56
N LEU A 347 1.56 -14.21 -7.19
CA LEU A 347 0.16 -13.86 -6.97
C LEU A 347 -0.68 -14.00 -8.24
N GLY A 348 -0.15 -13.55 -9.39
CA GLY A 348 -0.79 -13.75 -10.69
C GLY A 348 -1.07 -15.22 -11.01
N LEU A 349 -0.11 -16.11 -10.73
CA LEU A 349 -0.29 -17.57 -10.88
C LEU A 349 -1.34 -18.12 -9.91
N THR A 350 -1.31 -17.67 -8.65
CA THR A 350 -2.29 -18.04 -7.63
C THR A 350 -3.70 -17.70 -8.09
N TRP A 351 -3.94 -16.47 -8.53
CA TRP A 351 -5.26 -16.04 -8.98
C TRP A 351 -5.68 -16.72 -10.28
N ALA A 352 -4.75 -16.98 -11.20
CA ALA A 352 -5.03 -17.73 -12.42
C ALA A 352 -5.47 -19.18 -12.11
N GLU A 353 -4.82 -19.85 -11.15
CA GLU A 353 -5.21 -21.19 -10.68
C GLU A 353 -6.62 -21.17 -10.07
N MET A 354 -6.91 -20.20 -9.20
CA MET A 354 -8.24 -20.03 -8.60
C MET A 354 -9.31 -19.79 -9.67
N ALA A 355 -9.01 -18.92 -10.65
CA ALA A 355 -9.92 -18.60 -11.76
C ALA A 355 -10.20 -19.82 -12.63
N LYS A 356 -9.18 -20.61 -12.97
CA LYS A 356 -9.33 -21.85 -13.74
C LYS A 356 -10.15 -22.90 -13.00
N ARG A 357 -9.93 -23.08 -11.70
CA ARG A 357 -10.74 -24.00 -10.88
C ARG A 357 -12.22 -23.61 -10.88
N ARG A 358 -12.52 -22.31 -10.72
CA ARG A 358 -13.90 -21.81 -10.82
C ARG A 358 -14.47 -21.99 -12.22
N LYS A 359 -13.66 -21.71 -13.25
CA LYS A 359 -14.02 -21.90 -14.65
C LYS A 359 -14.47 -23.33 -14.94
N GLU A 360 -13.65 -24.31 -14.56
CA GLU A 360 -13.93 -25.73 -14.72
C GLU A 360 -15.14 -26.17 -13.89
N LYS A 361 -15.18 -25.78 -12.61
CA LYS A 361 -16.25 -26.15 -11.68
C LYS A 361 -17.64 -25.63 -12.10
N TYR A 362 -17.71 -24.44 -12.69
CA TYR A 362 -18.97 -23.77 -13.02
C TYR A 362 -19.26 -23.70 -14.52
N GLY A 363 -18.41 -24.24 -15.38
CA GLY A 363 -18.60 -24.21 -16.83
C GLY A 363 -18.55 -22.81 -17.42
N ILE A 364 -17.68 -21.94 -16.91
CA ILE A 364 -17.55 -20.56 -17.41
C ILE A 364 -16.79 -20.57 -18.74
N ASN A 365 -17.35 -19.93 -19.77
CA ASN A 365 -16.75 -19.91 -21.11
C ASN A 365 -15.60 -18.89 -21.24
N SER A 366 -15.66 -17.78 -20.50
CA SER A 366 -14.67 -16.70 -20.60
C SER A 366 -13.26 -17.18 -20.21
N ASN A 367 -12.25 -16.72 -20.94
CA ASN A 367 -10.83 -16.92 -20.63
C ASN A 367 -10.11 -15.60 -20.34
N LEU A 368 -10.88 -14.52 -20.30
CA LEU A 368 -10.40 -13.15 -20.32
C LEU A 368 -10.13 -12.65 -18.90
N VAL A 369 -9.03 -11.93 -18.74
CA VAL A 369 -8.65 -11.21 -17.53
C VAL A 369 -8.55 -9.73 -17.88
N LEU A 370 -9.20 -8.90 -17.07
CA LEU A 370 -9.08 -7.45 -17.16
C LEU A 370 -8.11 -6.96 -16.09
N VAL A 371 -7.12 -6.17 -16.48
CA VAL A 371 -6.13 -5.56 -15.57
C VAL A 371 -6.21 -4.05 -15.69
N ALA A 372 -6.27 -3.37 -14.54
CA ALA A 372 -6.29 -1.92 -14.40
C ALA A 372 -5.36 -1.46 -13.28
N LYS A 373 -4.94 -0.20 -13.30
CA LYS A 373 -4.05 0.38 -12.28
C LYS A 373 -4.38 1.86 -12.06
N ASP A 374 -4.33 2.28 -10.78
CA ASP A 374 -4.52 3.67 -10.39
C ASP A 374 -3.31 4.55 -10.75
N CYS A 375 -3.36 5.84 -10.40
CA CYS A 375 -2.27 6.79 -10.67
C CYS A 375 -1.09 6.69 -9.70
N ARG A 376 -1.01 5.66 -8.85
CA ARG A 376 0.11 5.48 -7.93
C ARG A 376 1.40 5.17 -8.69
N ASP A 377 2.50 5.76 -8.23
CA ASP A 377 3.84 5.39 -8.66
C ASP A 377 4.22 4.05 -8.03
N ILE A 378 4.26 3.00 -8.85
CA ILE A 378 4.68 1.65 -8.45
C ILE A 378 5.72 1.17 -9.46
N ASN A 379 6.58 0.25 -9.05
CA ASN A 379 7.56 -0.35 -9.94
C ASN A 379 6.85 -0.98 -11.17
N PRO A 380 7.15 -0.54 -12.41
CA PRO A 380 6.53 -1.07 -13.62
C PRO A 380 6.67 -2.59 -13.77
N GLU A 381 7.74 -3.18 -13.22
CA GLU A 381 7.97 -4.62 -13.24
C GLU A 381 6.88 -5.41 -12.51
N ILE A 382 6.16 -4.80 -11.56
CA ILE A 382 5.04 -5.44 -10.85
C ILE A 382 3.91 -5.73 -11.83
N LEU A 383 3.50 -4.74 -12.64
CA LEU A 383 2.47 -4.90 -13.64
C LEU A 383 2.92 -5.88 -14.73
N GLU A 384 4.17 -5.76 -15.19
CA GLU A 384 4.73 -6.69 -16.18
C GLU A 384 4.74 -8.13 -15.68
N ALA A 385 5.20 -8.36 -14.45
CA ALA A 385 5.25 -9.67 -13.83
C ALA A 385 3.85 -10.28 -13.66
N LEU A 386 2.87 -9.47 -13.23
CA LEU A 386 1.48 -9.89 -13.14
C LEU A 386 0.91 -10.32 -14.50
N ILE A 387 1.05 -9.47 -15.52
CA ILE A 387 0.57 -9.78 -16.89
C ILE A 387 1.27 -11.04 -17.41
N CYS A 388 2.59 -11.15 -17.18
CA CYS A 388 3.37 -12.32 -17.56
C CYS A 388 2.81 -13.60 -16.92
N ALA A 389 2.54 -13.62 -15.61
CA ALA A 389 1.98 -14.76 -14.89
C ALA A 389 0.60 -15.21 -15.43
N LEU A 390 -0.28 -14.24 -15.69
CA LEU A 390 -1.63 -14.49 -16.21
C LEU A 390 -1.58 -15.11 -17.60
N ARG A 391 -0.77 -14.54 -18.49
CA ARG A 391 -0.57 -15.04 -19.86
C ARG A 391 0.14 -16.38 -19.89
N PHE A 392 1.14 -16.56 -19.04
CA PHE A 392 1.85 -17.83 -18.85
C PHE A 392 0.90 -18.93 -18.37
N SER A 393 -0.14 -18.54 -17.62
CA SER A 393 -1.25 -19.43 -17.26
C SER A 393 -2.24 -19.68 -18.42
N GLY A 394 -2.02 -19.15 -19.62
CA GLY A 394 -2.92 -19.33 -20.76
C GLY A 394 -4.21 -18.50 -20.69
N LEU A 395 -4.26 -17.48 -19.84
CA LEU A 395 -5.38 -16.54 -19.76
C LEU A 395 -5.13 -15.34 -20.69
N ASP A 396 -6.18 -14.88 -21.37
CA ASP A 396 -6.13 -13.73 -22.25
C ASP A 396 -6.21 -12.44 -21.43
N VAL A 397 -5.33 -11.47 -21.65
CA VAL A 397 -5.25 -10.25 -20.85
C VAL A 397 -5.62 -9.02 -21.67
N ILE A 398 -6.58 -8.24 -21.19
CA ILE A 398 -6.78 -6.84 -21.58
C ILE A 398 -6.25 -5.97 -20.46
N ASP A 399 -5.24 -5.18 -20.78
CA ASP A 399 -4.66 -4.17 -19.91
C ASP A 399 -5.23 -2.80 -20.29
N ILE A 400 -6.03 -2.21 -19.41
CA ILE A 400 -6.65 -0.90 -19.68
C ILE A 400 -5.81 0.29 -19.18
N TYR A 401 -4.60 0.03 -18.65
CA TYR A 401 -3.73 1.05 -18.11
C TYR A 401 -2.80 1.67 -19.18
N SER A 402 -2.58 2.98 -19.06
CA SER A 402 -1.47 3.67 -19.74
C SER A 402 -0.95 4.81 -18.86
N ASP A 403 0.34 5.17 -19.00
CA ASP A 403 0.92 6.26 -18.19
C ASP A 403 0.25 7.62 -18.44
N GLN A 404 -0.33 7.82 -19.63
CA GLN A 404 -1.08 9.02 -19.99
C GLN A 404 -2.54 8.99 -19.50
N ASN A 405 -3.06 7.80 -19.21
CA ASN A 405 -4.46 7.56 -18.80
C ASN A 405 -4.48 6.43 -17.75
N PRO A 406 -4.09 6.72 -16.49
CA PRO A 406 -4.34 5.79 -15.39
C PRO A 406 -5.85 5.63 -15.18
N ASN A 407 -6.28 4.52 -14.60
CA ASN A 407 -7.70 4.21 -14.48
C ASN A 407 -8.28 4.71 -13.16
N CYS A 408 -9.58 5.03 -13.17
CA CYS A 408 -10.39 5.14 -11.97
C CYS A 408 -11.41 3.99 -11.92
N VAL A 409 -12.08 3.81 -10.80
CA VAL A 409 -13.03 2.70 -10.60
C VAL A 409 -14.24 2.81 -11.52
N SER A 410 -14.71 4.01 -11.85
CA SER A 410 -15.80 4.19 -12.83
C SER A 410 -15.42 3.69 -14.23
N SER A 411 -14.18 3.96 -14.69
CA SER A 411 -13.73 3.50 -16.00
C SER A 411 -13.46 1.99 -16.02
N PHE A 412 -12.91 1.46 -14.91
CA PHE A 412 -12.83 0.02 -14.68
C PHE A 412 -14.20 -0.67 -14.64
N SER A 413 -15.23 -0.01 -14.07
CA SER A 413 -16.60 -0.52 -14.01
C SER A 413 -17.20 -0.72 -15.39
N TRP A 414 -17.04 0.27 -16.28
CA TRP A 414 -17.44 0.15 -17.67
C TRP A 414 -16.74 -1.02 -18.38
N ALA A 415 -15.43 -1.15 -18.22
CA ALA A 415 -14.69 -2.24 -18.85
C ALA A 415 -15.14 -3.62 -18.36
N VAL A 416 -15.43 -3.77 -17.06
CA VAL A 416 -16.01 -5.00 -16.51
C VAL A 416 -17.37 -5.31 -17.13
N LEU A 417 -18.24 -4.31 -17.25
CA LEU A 417 -19.57 -4.47 -17.84
C LEU A 417 -19.48 -4.87 -19.32
N LYS A 418 -18.61 -4.22 -20.09
CA LYS A 418 -18.37 -4.47 -21.51
C LYS A 418 -17.80 -5.85 -21.78
N TYR A 419 -16.72 -6.22 -21.08
CA TYR A 419 -15.94 -7.41 -21.41
C TYR A 419 -16.38 -8.68 -20.69
N GLN A 420 -17.08 -8.55 -19.55
CA GLN A 420 -17.53 -9.67 -18.72
C GLN A 420 -16.40 -10.71 -18.50
N PRO A 421 -15.23 -10.28 -17.97
CA PRO A 421 -14.06 -11.12 -17.89
C PRO A 421 -14.24 -12.26 -16.87
N LEU A 422 -13.53 -13.37 -17.05
CA LEU A 422 -13.44 -14.45 -16.06
C LEU A 422 -12.91 -13.92 -14.72
N MET A 423 -11.95 -13.01 -14.79
CA MET A 423 -11.29 -12.40 -13.63
C MET A 423 -10.96 -10.94 -13.91
N SER A 424 -11.02 -10.10 -12.88
CA SER A 424 -10.61 -8.70 -12.96
C SER A 424 -9.66 -8.36 -11.82
N ILE A 425 -8.60 -7.62 -12.13
CA ILE A 425 -7.58 -7.20 -11.16
C ILE A 425 -7.39 -5.70 -11.28
N PHE A 426 -7.58 -5.00 -10.17
CA PHE A 426 -7.27 -3.58 -10.06
C PHE A 426 -6.10 -3.39 -9.10
N ILE A 427 -4.98 -2.93 -9.62
CA ILE A 427 -3.79 -2.57 -8.84
C ILE A 427 -4.04 -1.22 -8.18
N THR A 428 -4.34 -1.25 -6.89
CA THR A 428 -4.59 -0.09 -6.05
C THR A 428 -4.55 -0.47 -4.57
N ALA A 429 -4.09 0.45 -3.72
CA ALA A 429 -4.30 0.39 -2.28
C ALA A 429 -5.31 1.46 -1.79
N SER A 430 -6.15 1.97 -2.71
CA SER A 430 -7.10 3.06 -2.47
C SER A 430 -6.42 4.28 -1.86
N HIS A 431 -7.10 5.01 -0.98
CA HIS A 431 -6.70 6.24 -0.28
C HIS A 431 -5.52 6.12 0.71
N VAL A 432 -4.78 5.00 0.77
CA VAL A 432 -3.64 4.89 1.70
C VAL A 432 -2.45 5.71 1.21
N SER A 433 -2.08 6.70 2.02
CA SER A 433 -1.01 7.67 1.80
C SER A 433 0.30 7.28 2.49
N GLU A 434 0.65 6.00 2.54
CA GLU A 434 1.96 5.53 3.01
C GLU A 434 2.86 5.23 1.80
N GLU A 435 4.10 5.68 1.83
CA GLU A 435 5.07 5.45 0.77
C GLU A 435 5.40 3.94 0.66
N GLY A 436 5.55 3.45 -0.58
CA GLY A 436 5.82 2.05 -0.86
C GLY A 436 4.63 1.10 -0.65
N VAL A 437 3.42 1.59 -0.38
CA VAL A 437 2.25 0.71 -0.28
C VAL A 437 1.68 0.39 -1.67
N SER A 438 1.62 -0.90 -1.97
CA SER A 438 0.94 -1.46 -3.15
C SER A 438 -0.23 -2.35 -2.72
N GLY A 439 -1.23 -2.48 -3.58
CA GLY A 439 -2.38 -3.34 -3.32
C GLY A 439 -3.07 -3.86 -4.57
N PHE A 440 -3.91 -4.88 -4.39
CA PHE A 440 -4.66 -5.54 -5.44
C PHE A 440 -6.09 -5.83 -4.97
N LYS A 441 -7.07 -5.37 -5.74
CA LYS A 441 -8.47 -5.78 -5.63
C LYS A 441 -8.75 -6.81 -6.73
N VAL A 442 -9.10 -8.04 -6.34
CA VAL A 442 -9.30 -9.17 -7.27
C VAL A 442 -10.74 -9.66 -7.20
N SER A 443 -11.35 -9.84 -8.36
CA SER A 443 -12.66 -10.48 -8.50
C SER A 443 -12.61 -11.59 -9.53
N ILE A 444 -13.30 -12.70 -9.28
CA ILE A 444 -13.41 -13.84 -10.18
C ILE A 444 -14.89 -14.16 -10.38
N GLN A 445 -15.28 -14.61 -11.57
CA GLN A 445 -16.65 -15.01 -11.84
C GLN A 445 -17.11 -16.13 -10.90
N ASN A 446 -18.38 -16.03 -10.49
CA ASN A 446 -19.08 -17.03 -9.68
C ASN A 446 -19.89 -17.98 -10.56
N LYS A 447 -20.68 -18.86 -9.93
CA LYS A 447 -21.54 -19.84 -10.62
C LYS A 447 -22.65 -19.19 -11.47
N GLU A 448 -23.01 -17.94 -11.18
CA GLU A 448 -23.96 -17.13 -11.93
C GLU A 448 -23.34 -16.38 -13.12
N GLY A 449 -22.03 -16.52 -13.34
CA GLY A 449 -21.28 -15.80 -14.37
C GLY A 449 -21.09 -14.31 -14.07
N GLU A 450 -21.26 -13.90 -12.81
CA GLU A 450 -21.03 -12.54 -12.35
C GLU A 450 -19.68 -12.44 -11.63
N LEU A 451 -18.97 -11.31 -11.78
CA LEU A 451 -17.76 -11.07 -11.01
C LEU A 451 -18.08 -10.94 -9.52
N SER A 452 -17.27 -11.64 -8.72
CA SER A 452 -17.36 -11.63 -7.27
C SER A 452 -15.98 -11.41 -6.68
N SER A 453 -15.85 -10.45 -5.77
CA SER A 453 -14.64 -10.26 -4.97
C SER A 453 -14.28 -11.57 -4.26
N LEU A 454 -12.99 -11.82 -4.10
CA LEU A 454 -12.54 -12.94 -3.28
C LEU A 454 -13.02 -12.78 -1.84
N SER A 455 -13.40 -13.89 -1.21
CA SER A 455 -13.77 -13.93 0.21
C SER A 455 -12.54 -13.85 1.11
N THR A 456 -12.73 -13.50 2.38
CA THR A 456 -11.68 -13.51 3.41
C THR A 456 -10.91 -14.84 3.45
N ASN A 457 -11.63 -15.97 3.36
CA ASN A 457 -11.01 -17.30 3.35
C ASN A 457 -10.19 -17.55 2.08
N GLU A 458 -10.67 -17.12 0.92
CA GLU A 458 -9.94 -17.25 -0.33
C GLU A 458 -8.66 -16.42 -0.35
N ILE A 459 -8.71 -15.20 0.20
CA ILE A 459 -7.54 -14.33 0.33
C ILE A 459 -6.57 -14.93 1.35
N LYS A 460 -6.99 -15.12 2.60
CA LYS A 460 -6.07 -15.46 3.70
C LYS A 460 -5.67 -16.92 3.78
N VAL A 461 -6.45 -17.84 3.24
CA VAL A 461 -6.20 -19.28 3.40
C VAL A 461 -5.87 -19.92 2.06
N GLU A 462 -6.77 -19.79 1.08
CA GLU A 462 -6.58 -20.47 -0.21
C GLU A 462 -5.38 -19.90 -0.98
N SER A 463 -5.27 -18.56 -1.04
CA SER A 463 -4.16 -17.91 -1.75
C SER A 463 -2.81 -18.25 -1.11
N LEU A 464 -2.71 -18.18 0.22
CA LEU A 464 -1.50 -18.56 0.95
C LEU A 464 -1.11 -20.02 0.69
N LYS A 465 -2.07 -20.94 0.75
CA LYS A 465 -1.82 -22.36 0.47
C LYS A 465 -1.30 -22.59 -0.95
N ILE A 466 -1.89 -21.92 -1.95
CA ILE A 466 -1.48 -22.07 -3.35
C ILE A 466 -0.10 -21.45 -3.56
N ILE A 467 0.14 -20.22 -3.08
CA ILE A 467 1.40 -19.52 -3.30
C ILE A 467 2.56 -20.22 -2.60
N GLU A 468 2.39 -20.69 -1.35
CA GLU A 468 3.41 -21.48 -0.65
C GLU A 468 3.72 -22.80 -1.38
N GLY A 469 2.68 -23.45 -1.93
CA GLY A 469 2.84 -24.64 -2.76
C GLY A 469 3.65 -24.36 -4.03
N LEU A 470 3.39 -23.24 -4.71
CA LEU A 470 4.12 -22.80 -5.89
C LEU A 470 5.57 -22.42 -5.57
N LEU A 471 5.80 -21.73 -4.44
CA LEU A 471 7.13 -21.35 -3.97
C LEU A 471 7.99 -22.57 -3.63
N ALA A 472 7.37 -23.60 -3.02
CA ALA A 472 8.06 -24.82 -2.61
C ALA A 472 8.37 -25.79 -3.77
N LYS A 473 7.41 -25.99 -4.70
CA LYS A 473 7.54 -26.98 -5.78
C LYS A 473 8.12 -26.41 -7.07
N GLY A 474 8.08 -25.10 -7.26
CA GLY A 474 8.27 -24.47 -8.57
C GLY A 474 7.15 -24.86 -9.56
N ILE A 475 7.28 -24.41 -10.82
CA ILE A 475 6.42 -24.86 -11.91
C ILE A 475 7.18 -25.91 -12.72
N SER A 476 6.61 -27.11 -12.82
CA SER A 476 7.23 -28.30 -13.43
C SER A 476 7.03 -28.38 -14.96
N SER A 477 6.02 -27.71 -15.52
CA SER A 477 5.64 -27.83 -16.93
C SER A 477 5.75 -26.51 -17.70
N SER A 478 6.23 -26.61 -18.95
CA SER A 478 6.09 -25.52 -19.92
C SER A 478 4.62 -25.35 -20.29
N PRO A 479 4.09 -24.13 -20.40
CA PRO A 479 2.69 -23.93 -20.77
C PRO A 479 2.49 -24.36 -22.23
N ILE A 480 1.49 -25.20 -22.46
CA ILE A 480 1.09 -25.65 -23.80
C ILE A 480 0.53 -24.47 -24.62
N LYS A 481 0.03 -23.39 -23.97
CA LYS A 481 -0.56 -22.21 -24.61
C LYS A 481 -0.33 -20.93 -23.78
N ILE A 482 0.24 -19.92 -24.42
CA ILE A 482 0.35 -18.55 -23.86
C ILE A 482 -0.89 -17.75 -24.25
N GLY A 483 -1.47 -17.02 -23.28
CA GLY A 483 -2.64 -16.17 -23.51
C GLY A 483 -2.32 -14.91 -24.31
N SER A 484 -3.33 -14.37 -25.00
CA SER A 484 -3.21 -13.12 -25.75
C SER A 484 -3.04 -11.91 -24.83
N TYR A 485 -2.53 -10.81 -25.38
CA TYR A 485 -2.38 -9.53 -24.70
C TYR A 485 -2.78 -8.40 -25.63
N ARG A 486 -3.50 -7.43 -25.10
CA ARG A 486 -3.70 -6.15 -25.76
C ARG A 486 -3.94 -5.04 -24.74
N LYS A 487 -3.53 -3.83 -25.12
CA LYS A 487 -3.87 -2.61 -24.38
C LYS A 487 -5.10 -1.94 -24.98
N GLU A 488 -5.95 -1.37 -24.14
CA GLU A 488 -7.11 -0.59 -24.56
C GLU A 488 -7.29 0.66 -23.69
N ASN A 489 -7.79 1.76 -24.25
CA ASN A 489 -8.23 2.91 -23.48
C ASN A 489 -9.76 2.92 -23.50
N ILE A 490 -10.38 3.03 -22.33
CA ILE A 490 -11.83 2.89 -22.12
C ILE A 490 -12.46 4.14 -21.47
N ASP A 491 -11.68 5.21 -21.27
CA ASP A 491 -12.16 6.42 -20.59
C ASP A 491 -13.29 7.09 -21.39
N HIS A 492 -13.18 7.12 -22.72
CA HIS A 492 -14.19 7.74 -23.59
C HIS A 492 -15.53 7.03 -23.52
N GLU A 493 -15.51 5.69 -23.54
CA GLU A 493 -16.71 4.87 -23.44
C GLU A 493 -17.33 4.93 -22.04
N CYS A 494 -16.52 5.06 -21.00
CA CYS A 494 -17.01 5.33 -19.64
C CYS A 494 -17.75 6.68 -19.57
N ILE A 495 -17.19 7.74 -20.16
CA ILE A 495 -17.84 9.07 -20.25
C ILE A 495 -19.18 8.94 -20.98
N LYS A 496 -19.17 8.30 -22.15
CA LYS A 496 -20.37 8.05 -22.95
C LYS A 496 -21.45 7.30 -22.19
N GLN A 497 -21.10 6.28 -21.40
CA GLN A 497 -22.07 5.54 -20.59
C GLN A 497 -22.84 6.48 -19.66
N VAL A 498 -22.12 7.30 -18.88
CA VAL A 498 -22.72 8.18 -17.88
C VAL A 498 -23.52 9.31 -18.55
N VAL A 499 -22.99 9.87 -19.63
CA VAL A 499 -23.69 10.90 -20.43
C VAL A 499 -24.96 10.34 -21.07
N LEU A 500 -24.95 9.11 -21.56
CA LEU A 500 -26.14 8.47 -22.13
C LEU A 500 -27.21 8.25 -21.06
N ILE A 501 -26.83 7.74 -19.88
CA ILE A 501 -27.75 7.57 -18.74
C ILE A 501 -28.44 8.89 -18.42
N ALA A 502 -27.68 9.98 -18.34
CA ALA A 502 -28.20 11.33 -18.15
C ALA A 502 -29.21 11.74 -19.24
N ARG A 503 -28.84 11.60 -20.52
CA ARG A 503 -29.72 11.99 -21.64
C ARG A 503 -31.00 11.15 -21.72
N LEU A 504 -30.93 9.87 -21.34
CA LEU A 504 -32.11 9.00 -21.22
C LEU A 504 -33.10 9.54 -20.19
N ILE A 505 -32.62 9.92 -19.00
CA ILE A 505 -33.47 10.44 -17.92
C ILE A 505 -34.16 11.75 -18.33
N GLU A 506 -33.40 12.68 -18.91
CA GLU A 506 -33.93 13.95 -19.45
C GLU A 506 -35.09 13.71 -20.43
N GLN A 507 -34.92 12.73 -21.32
CA GLN A 507 -35.90 12.37 -22.34
C GLN A 507 -37.01 11.42 -21.84
N ASN A 508 -37.16 11.26 -20.52
CA ASN A 508 -38.17 10.40 -19.88
C ASN A 508 -38.06 8.91 -20.26
N LEU A 509 -36.87 8.45 -20.64
CA LEU A 509 -36.60 7.05 -20.94
C LEU A 509 -36.16 6.30 -19.68
N SER A 510 -36.60 5.05 -19.57
CA SER A 510 -36.40 4.23 -18.37
C SER A 510 -34.99 3.63 -18.34
N ILE A 511 -34.16 4.10 -17.41
CA ILE A 511 -32.85 3.48 -17.15
C ILE A 511 -33.00 2.12 -16.43
N TYR A 512 -34.16 1.84 -15.81
CA TYR A 512 -34.49 0.49 -15.34
C TYR A 512 -34.59 -0.51 -16.50
N LYS A 513 -35.19 -0.12 -17.64
CA LYS A 513 -35.23 -0.96 -18.85
C LYS A 513 -33.84 -1.18 -19.41
N LEU A 514 -32.99 -0.15 -19.43
CA LEU A 514 -31.58 -0.30 -19.80
C LEU A 514 -30.86 -1.30 -18.87
N ALA A 515 -31.03 -1.18 -17.56
CA ALA A 515 -30.41 -2.11 -16.60
C ALA A 515 -30.84 -3.57 -16.85
N LYS A 516 -32.13 -3.81 -17.15
CA LYS A 516 -32.63 -5.13 -17.56
C LYS A 516 -32.04 -5.60 -18.88
N GLU A 517 -32.01 -4.75 -19.89
CA GLU A 517 -31.49 -5.10 -21.22
C GLU A 517 -30.00 -5.46 -21.16
N LEU A 518 -29.20 -4.75 -20.37
CA LEU A 518 -27.78 -5.08 -20.13
C LEU A 518 -27.60 -6.42 -19.42
N LEU A 519 -28.53 -6.80 -18.55
CA LEU A 519 -28.52 -8.09 -17.88
C LEU A 519 -28.93 -9.24 -18.81
N GLU A 520 -29.88 -9.00 -19.72
CA GLU A 520 -30.40 -9.98 -20.68
C GLU A 520 -29.46 -10.19 -21.88
N ARG A 521 -28.87 -9.12 -22.41
CA ARG A 521 -27.99 -9.13 -23.59
C ARG A 521 -26.50 -9.21 -23.22
N LYS A 522 -26.15 -10.15 -22.33
CA LYS A 522 -24.75 -10.39 -21.92
C LYS A 522 -23.84 -10.62 -23.14
N GLY A 523 -22.69 -9.96 -23.16
CA GLY A 523 -21.74 -9.98 -24.28
C GLY A 523 -22.07 -9.04 -25.45
N GLN A 524 -23.19 -8.30 -25.40
CA GLN A 524 -23.58 -7.30 -26.42
C GLN A 524 -23.74 -5.89 -25.83
N VAL A 525 -23.14 -5.63 -24.67
CA VAL A 525 -23.24 -4.33 -23.96
C VAL A 525 -22.95 -3.16 -24.90
N GLN A 526 -21.88 -3.24 -25.69
CA GLN A 526 -21.51 -2.19 -26.64
C GLN A 526 -22.64 -1.92 -27.65
N ASN A 527 -23.24 -2.96 -28.22
CA ASN A 527 -24.34 -2.83 -29.18
C ASN A 527 -25.57 -2.16 -28.55
N VAL A 528 -25.91 -2.51 -27.30
CA VAL A 528 -27.03 -1.89 -26.57
C VAL A 528 -26.80 -0.38 -26.42
N PHE A 529 -25.59 0.03 -26.04
CA PHE A 529 -25.25 1.45 -25.91
C PHE A 529 -25.27 2.18 -27.27
N GLU A 530 -24.73 1.58 -28.32
CA GLU A 530 -24.75 2.16 -29.68
C GLU A 530 -26.18 2.29 -30.26
N GLU A 531 -27.02 1.28 -30.05
CA GLU A 531 -28.43 1.29 -30.46
C GLU A 531 -29.22 2.41 -29.76
N LEU A 532 -28.90 2.70 -28.50
CA LEU A 532 -29.53 3.76 -27.72
C LEU A 532 -28.96 5.14 -28.05
N GLU A 533 -27.64 5.29 -28.21
CA GLU A 533 -27.02 6.54 -28.65
C GLU A 533 -27.66 7.06 -29.96
N ASN A 534 -27.96 6.15 -30.90
CA ASN A 534 -28.61 6.51 -32.17
C ASN A 534 -30.08 6.94 -32.03
N LYS A 535 -30.73 6.65 -30.90
CA LYS A 535 -32.16 6.95 -30.64
C LYS A 535 -32.37 8.16 -29.73
N VAL A 536 -31.31 8.65 -29.08
CA VAL A 536 -31.38 9.68 -28.03
C VAL A 536 -30.81 10.99 -28.57
N SER A 537 -31.52 12.09 -28.34
CA SER A 537 -31.05 13.42 -28.77
C SER A 537 -29.82 13.86 -27.96
N LEU A 538 -28.88 14.57 -28.60
CA LEU A 538 -27.71 15.16 -27.94
C LEU A 538 -28.10 16.41 -27.14
N THR A 539 -28.68 16.21 -25.95
CA THR A 539 -29.07 17.29 -25.04
C THR A 539 -27.96 17.63 -24.03
N GLN A 540 -28.06 18.82 -23.44
CA GLN A 540 -27.20 19.34 -22.37
C GLN A 540 -28.05 19.59 -21.10
N PRO A 541 -28.46 18.52 -20.40
CA PRO A 541 -29.46 18.60 -19.34
C PRO A 541 -28.98 19.36 -18.10
N LEU A 542 -27.68 19.45 -17.86
CA LEU A 542 -27.11 20.13 -16.69
C LEU A 542 -26.72 21.59 -16.97
N LYS A 543 -27.09 22.13 -18.15
CA LYS A 543 -26.82 23.52 -18.52
C LYS A 543 -27.37 24.50 -17.47
N GLY A 544 -26.50 25.40 -17.00
CA GLY A 544 -26.82 26.40 -15.98
C GLY A 544 -26.46 25.97 -14.54
N LEU A 545 -25.87 24.78 -14.36
CA LEU A 545 -25.15 24.46 -13.14
C LEU A 545 -23.68 24.92 -13.24
N LYS A 546 -23.16 25.41 -12.11
CA LYS A 546 -21.73 25.70 -11.91
C LYS A 546 -21.18 24.78 -10.83
N ILE A 547 -20.21 23.95 -11.19
CA ILE A 547 -19.69 22.87 -10.33
C ILE A 547 -18.18 23.01 -10.19
N ILE A 548 -17.67 22.88 -8.96
CA ILE A 548 -16.22 22.79 -8.71
C ILE A 548 -15.85 21.32 -8.54
N ILE A 549 -14.78 20.85 -9.19
CA ILE A 549 -14.30 19.47 -9.06
C ILE A 549 -12.89 19.49 -8.46
N GLU A 550 -12.74 18.89 -7.28
CA GLU A 550 -11.44 18.55 -6.71
C GLU A 550 -10.94 17.26 -7.34
N ALA A 551 -10.00 17.40 -8.30
CA ALA A 551 -9.45 16.27 -9.04
C ALA A 551 -8.32 15.55 -8.29
N ALA A 552 -7.66 16.20 -7.32
CA ALA A 552 -6.61 15.63 -6.50
C ALA A 552 -5.47 14.96 -7.30
N HIS A 553 -5.18 15.45 -8.51
CA HIS A 553 -4.25 14.86 -9.48
C HIS A 553 -4.59 13.42 -9.95
N THR A 554 -5.86 13.02 -9.81
CA THR A 554 -6.36 11.69 -10.13
C THR A 554 -7.09 11.66 -11.48
N PRO A 555 -7.19 10.49 -12.15
CA PRO A 555 -7.99 10.35 -13.37
C PRO A 555 -9.49 10.63 -13.16
N SER A 556 -9.99 10.46 -11.93
CA SER A 556 -11.39 10.65 -11.59
C SER A 556 -11.88 12.05 -11.89
N GLY A 557 -11.11 13.08 -11.50
CA GLY A 557 -11.48 14.47 -11.75
C GLY A 557 -11.54 14.83 -13.23
N ARG A 558 -10.61 14.32 -14.05
CA ARG A 558 -10.60 14.52 -15.51
C ARG A 558 -11.82 13.91 -16.19
N ILE A 559 -12.18 12.68 -15.79
CA ILE A 559 -13.36 12.00 -16.34
C ILE A 559 -14.63 12.73 -15.89
N ALA A 560 -14.72 13.11 -14.61
CA ALA A 560 -15.84 13.88 -14.08
C ALA A 560 -16.01 15.22 -14.81
N GLN A 561 -14.91 15.96 -15.00
CA GLN A 561 -14.90 17.22 -15.78
C GLN A 561 -15.56 17.02 -17.14
N LYS A 562 -15.07 16.06 -17.94
CA LYS A 562 -15.59 15.80 -19.28
C LYS A 562 -17.08 15.42 -19.28
N ILE A 563 -17.50 14.59 -18.33
CA ILE A 563 -18.92 14.22 -18.19
C ILE A 563 -19.79 15.45 -17.93
N PHE A 564 -19.42 16.29 -16.96
CA PHE A 564 -20.22 17.46 -16.58
C PHE A 564 -20.21 18.55 -17.66
N GLU A 565 -19.07 18.78 -18.33
CA GLU A 565 -18.98 19.70 -19.48
C GLU A 565 -19.83 19.21 -20.67
N GLU A 566 -19.79 17.91 -21.00
CA GLU A 566 -20.61 17.34 -22.08
C GLU A 566 -22.12 17.44 -21.78
N LEU A 567 -22.49 17.36 -20.50
CA LEU A 567 -23.86 17.56 -20.04
C LEU A 567 -24.25 19.04 -19.90
N GLY A 568 -23.32 19.98 -20.13
CA GLY A 568 -23.58 21.41 -20.24
C GLY A 568 -23.27 22.25 -18.99
N SER A 569 -22.75 21.67 -17.91
CA SER A 569 -22.36 22.42 -16.72
C SER A 569 -21.16 23.33 -16.98
N GLU A 570 -21.10 24.46 -16.28
CA GLU A 570 -19.87 25.23 -16.11
C GLU A 570 -19.01 24.53 -15.05
N VAL A 571 -17.83 24.06 -15.43
CA VAL A 571 -16.95 23.28 -14.55
C VAL A 571 -15.66 24.03 -14.30
N ILE A 572 -15.27 24.13 -13.02
CA ILE A 572 -13.93 24.58 -12.61
C ILE A 572 -13.26 23.39 -11.92
N VAL A 573 -12.04 23.06 -12.35
CA VAL A 573 -11.31 21.92 -11.81
C VAL A 573 -10.11 22.40 -10.99
N LEU A 574 -10.00 21.88 -9.77
CA LEU A 574 -8.84 22.04 -8.90
C LEU A 574 -7.92 20.84 -9.08
N HIS A 575 -6.59 21.07 -9.03
CA HIS A 575 -5.59 20.01 -9.10
C HIS A 575 -5.73 19.07 -10.32
N SER A 576 -6.07 19.64 -11.49
CA SER A 576 -6.52 18.92 -12.69
C SER A 576 -5.46 18.03 -13.36
N GLU A 577 -4.18 18.29 -13.15
CA GLU A 577 -3.11 17.55 -13.82
C GLU A 577 -2.95 16.16 -13.22
N ILE A 578 -3.06 15.13 -14.06
CA ILE A 578 -2.82 13.75 -13.65
C ILE A 578 -1.32 13.56 -13.44
N LYS A 579 -0.93 13.15 -12.24
CA LYS A 579 0.46 12.87 -11.87
C LYS A 579 0.59 11.46 -11.33
N LEU A 580 1.75 10.83 -11.55
CA LEU A 580 2.11 9.66 -10.76
C LEU A 580 2.31 10.12 -9.32
N LEU A 581 1.44 9.64 -8.44
CA LEU A 581 1.44 10.04 -7.04
C LEU A 581 2.35 9.08 -6.26
N LYS A 582 3.38 9.65 -5.63
CA LYS A 582 4.08 8.98 -4.53
C LYS A 582 3.14 8.94 -3.33
N GLY A 583 3.29 7.94 -2.46
CA GLY A 583 2.36 7.63 -1.38
C GLY A 583 2.25 8.69 -0.28
N THR A 584 1.94 9.94 -0.60
CA THR A 584 1.72 11.08 0.31
C THR A 584 0.44 11.84 0.01
N HIS A 585 -0.17 11.67 -1.17
CA HIS A 585 -1.41 12.38 -1.49
C HIS A 585 -2.59 11.69 -0.84
N THR A 586 -3.27 12.36 0.10
CA THR A 586 -4.34 11.72 0.85
C THR A 586 -5.62 11.53 0.05
N ALA A 587 -5.88 12.31 -1.03
CA ALA A 587 -7.04 12.19 -1.93
C ALA A 587 -8.21 11.43 -1.27
N ASP A 588 -8.65 11.92 -0.11
CA ASP A 588 -9.60 11.22 0.74
C ASP A 588 -10.66 12.25 1.11
N PRO A 589 -11.79 12.26 0.38
CA PRO A 589 -12.82 13.26 0.57
C PRO A 589 -13.55 13.10 1.92
N SER A 590 -13.22 12.08 2.72
CA SER A 590 -13.74 11.94 4.10
C SER A 590 -12.98 12.78 5.13
N LYS A 591 -11.83 13.35 4.77
CA LYS A 591 -10.99 14.19 5.63
C LYS A 591 -11.27 15.67 5.35
N PRO A 592 -11.78 16.45 6.33
CA PRO A 592 -12.10 17.86 6.14
C PRO A 592 -10.94 18.69 5.60
N GLU A 593 -9.71 18.42 6.02
CA GLU A 593 -8.51 19.13 5.57
C GLU A 593 -8.26 18.99 4.05
N ASN A 594 -8.74 17.92 3.41
CA ASN A 594 -8.63 17.72 1.96
C ASN A 594 -9.70 18.48 1.17
N LEU A 595 -10.68 19.10 1.84
CA LEU A 595 -11.79 19.81 1.21
C LEU A 595 -11.67 21.33 1.32
N GLU A 596 -10.71 21.86 2.09
CA GLU A 596 -10.57 23.30 2.38
C GLU A 596 -10.50 24.17 1.12
N ASP A 597 -9.68 23.77 0.14
CA ASP A 597 -9.56 24.49 -1.14
C ASP A 597 -10.86 24.42 -1.97
N LEU A 598 -11.52 23.25 -1.96
CA LEU A 598 -12.80 23.07 -2.64
C LEU A 598 -13.87 23.98 -2.04
N GLU A 599 -14.02 23.99 -0.72
CA GLU A 599 -14.95 24.84 0.03
C GLU A 599 -14.72 26.32 -0.26
N LYS A 600 -13.46 26.75 -0.19
CA LYS A 600 -13.07 28.13 -0.50
C LYS A 600 -13.48 28.53 -1.91
N VAL A 601 -13.15 27.72 -2.91
CA VAL A 601 -13.45 28.05 -4.32
C VAL A 601 -14.95 28.00 -4.60
N ILE A 602 -15.71 27.09 -3.99
CA ILE A 602 -17.19 27.09 -4.09
C ILE A 602 -17.73 28.45 -3.65
N GLY A 603 -17.27 28.95 -2.49
CA GLY A 603 -17.67 30.25 -1.96
C GLY A 603 -17.28 31.43 -2.85
N GLU A 604 -16.01 31.48 -3.30
CA GLU A 604 -15.49 32.55 -4.16
C GLU A 604 -16.17 32.60 -5.54
N GLN A 605 -16.48 31.43 -6.11
CA GLN A 605 -17.04 31.31 -7.45
C GLN A 605 -18.57 31.29 -7.48
N ASN A 606 -19.22 31.33 -6.32
CA ASN A 606 -20.66 31.12 -6.14
C ASN A 606 -21.15 29.87 -6.90
N ALA A 607 -20.40 28.76 -6.76
CA ALA A 607 -20.78 27.50 -7.37
C ALA A 607 -21.99 26.88 -6.67
N ASP A 608 -22.77 26.07 -7.40
CA ASP A 608 -23.96 25.41 -6.85
C ASP A 608 -23.57 24.33 -5.83
N PHE A 609 -22.50 23.58 -6.12
CA PHE A 609 -21.86 22.61 -5.24
C PHE A 609 -20.47 22.23 -5.78
N GLY A 610 -19.72 21.47 -5.01
CA GLY A 610 -18.47 20.85 -5.44
C GLY A 610 -18.48 19.33 -5.30
N LEU A 611 -17.56 18.70 -6.01
CA LEU A 611 -17.34 17.27 -6.03
C LEU A 611 -15.89 16.96 -5.68
N ALA A 612 -15.66 15.97 -4.83
CA ALA A 612 -14.33 15.47 -4.51
C ALA A 612 -14.29 13.95 -4.64
N PHE A 613 -13.25 13.43 -5.29
CA PHE A 613 -13.05 11.99 -5.51
C PHE A 613 -11.81 11.50 -4.77
N ASP A 614 -11.78 10.21 -4.43
CA ASP A 614 -10.58 9.59 -3.88
C ASP A 614 -9.61 9.07 -4.96
N LEU A 615 -8.43 8.59 -4.53
CA LEU A 615 -7.31 8.23 -5.41
C LEU A 615 -7.71 7.28 -6.55
N ASP A 616 -8.40 6.18 -6.24
CA ASP A 616 -8.89 5.22 -7.21
C ASP A 616 -10.28 5.59 -7.74
N GLY A 617 -10.99 6.54 -7.13
CA GLY A 617 -12.27 7.05 -7.62
C GLY A 617 -13.43 6.10 -7.39
N ASP A 618 -13.37 5.24 -6.37
CA ASP A 618 -14.55 4.51 -5.88
C ASP A 618 -15.37 5.33 -4.88
N ARG A 619 -14.87 6.50 -4.44
CA ARG A 619 -15.59 7.42 -3.57
C ARG A 619 -15.83 8.77 -4.20
N CYS A 620 -16.98 9.35 -3.87
CA CYS A 620 -17.32 10.74 -4.19
C CYS A 620 -18.01 11.39 -2.98
N ALA A 621 -17.59 12.61 -2.67
CA ALA A 621 -18.29 13.51 -1.77
C ALA A 621 -18.90 14.67 -2.57
N VAL A 622 -20.14 15.02 -2.23
CA VAL A 622 -20.77 16.26 -2.70
C VAL A 622 -20.65 17.28 -1.58
N VAL A 623 -20.00 18.40 -1.85
CA VAL A 623 -19.75 19.48 -0.87
C VAL A 623 -20.58 20.70 -1.24
N TYR A 624 -21.30 21.28 -0.28
CA TYR A 624 -22.14 22.46 -0.51
C TYR A 624 -22.11 23.45 0.66
N PRO A 625 -22.33 24.75 0.42
CA PRO A 625 -22.34 25.77 1.46
C PRO A 625 -23.67 25.79 2.22
N LYS A 626 -23.60 26.09 3.53
CA LYS A 626 -24.75 26.22 4.43
C LYS A 626 -25.03 27.66 4.84
N LYS A 627 -26.24 27.90 5.32
CA LYS A 627 -26.72 29.20 5.83
C LYS A 627 -25.89 29.79 6.97
N ASP A 628 -25.29 28.94 7.79
CA ASP A 628 -24.43 29.35 8.92
C ASP A 628 -22.99 29.72 8.49
N GLY A 629 -22.68 29.60 7.20
CA GLY A 629 -21.35 29.88 6.64
C GLY A 629 -20.40 28.69 6.65
N SER A 630 -20.82 27.54 7.20
CA SER A 630 -20.07 26.28 7.12
C SER A 630 -20.34 25.56 5.79
N PHE A 631 -19.58 24.50 5.53
CA PHE A 631 -19.80 23.58 4.43
C PHE A 631 -20.22 22.21 4.96
N GLU A 632 -21.00 21.49 4.17
CA GLU A 632 -21.40 20.12 4.47
C GLU A 632 -21.10 19.20 3.30
N SER A 633 -20.60 18.01 3.64
CA SER A 633 -20.28 16.94 2.71
C SER A 633 -21.34 15.85 2.80
N LEU A 634 -21.94 15.49 1.67
CA LEU A 634 -22.93 14.42 1.55
C LEU A 634 -22.23 13.11 1.14
N PRO A 635 -22.07 12.15 2.06
CA PRO A 635 -21.62 10.80 1.71
C PRO A 635 -22.72 10.02 0.96
N PRO A 636 -22.38 8.91 0.28
CA PRO A 636 -23.34 8.17 -0.55
C PRO A 636 -24.52 7.56 0.19
N ASP A 637 -24.38 7.18 1.46
CA ASP A 637 -25.51 6.71 2.27
C ASP A 637 -26.57 7.81 2.41
N THR A 638 -26.17 9.06 2.58
CA THR A 638 -27.08 10.22 2.54
C THR A 638 -27.58 10.49 1.13
N LEU A 639 -26.74 10.36 0.08
CA LEU A 639 -27.20 10.53 -1.30
C LEU A 639 -28.28 9.50 -1.69
N ILE A 640 -28.21 8.26 -1.20
CA ILE A 640 -29.25 7.24 -1.41
C ILE A 640 -30.62 7.75 -0.97
N VAL A 641 -30.69 8.51 0.14
CA VAL A 641 -31.95 9.05 0.66
C VAL A 641 -32.62 10.00 -0.33
N ILE A 642 -31.81 10.79 -1.05
CA ILE A 642 -32.28 11.77 -2.04
C ILE A 642 -32.54 11.09 -3.40
N LEU A 643 -31.66 10.16 -3.80
CA LEU A 643 -31.68 9.50 -5.10
C LEU A 643 -32.77 8.43 -5.22
N LEU A 644 -33.11 7.72 -4.14
CA LEU A 644 -34.08 6.61 -4.21
C LEU A 644 -35.49 7.06 -4.66
N PRO A 645 -36.09 8.14 -4.09
CA PRO A 645 -37.34 8.68 -4.62
C PRO A 645 -37.27 9.01 -6.10
N PHE A 646 -36.18 9.66 -6.53
CA PHE A 646 -35.96 10.04 -7.93
C PHE A 646 -35.87 8.81 -8.83
N LEU A 647 -35.11 7.78 -8.43
CA LEU A 647 -34.99 6.53 -9.18
C LEU A 647 -36.36 5.86 -9.39
N ILE A 648 -37.17 5.77 -8.32
CA ILE A 648 -38.50 5.16 -8.39
C ILE A 648 -39.46 5.99 -9.24
N GLN A 649 -39.52 7.30 -9.01
CA GLN A 649 -40.55 8.18 -9.60
C GLN A 649 -40.20 8.65 -11.01
N ARG A 650 -38.91 8.87 -11.31
CA ARG A 650 -38.44 9.51 -12.55
C ARG A 650 -37.72 8.54 -13.49
N CYS A 651 -37.01 7.55 -12.96
CA CYS A 651 -36.11 6.69 -13.74
C CYS A 651 -36.71 5.33 -14.15
N GLY A 652 -38.00 5.10 -13.89
CA GLY A 652 -38.76 3.93 -14.32
C GLY A 652 -38.69 2.72 -13.39
N TYR A 653 -38.12 2.85 -12.17
CA TYR A 653 -38.07 1.75 -11.21
C TYR A 653 -39.41 1.49 -10.50
N ASN A 654 -40.39 2.40 -10.60
CA ASN A 654 -41.78 2.13 -10.21
C ASN A 654 -42.40 0.92 -10.96
N GLU A 655 -41.84 0.51 -12.10
CA GLU A 655 -42.24 -0.70 -12.81
C GLU A 655 -41.77 -2.01 -12.12
N ALA A 656 -40.85 -1.93 -11.14
CA ALA A 656 -40.33 -3.11 -10.45
C ALA A 656 -41.30 -3.63 -9.37
N GLU A 657 -41.52 -4.96 -9.34
CA GLU A 657 -42.42 -5.59 -8.36
C GLU A 657 -41.92 -5.48 -6.91
N LYS A 658 -40.60 -5.61 -6.71
CA LYS A 658 -39.95 -5.58 -5.40
C LYS A 658 -38.68 -4.76 -5.50
N ILE A 659 -38.58 -3.74 -4.66
CA ILE A 659 -37.39 -2.88 -4.57
C ILE A 659 -36.72 -3.11 -3.24
N ALA A 660 -35.40 -3.30 -3.28
CA ALA A 660 -34.56 -3.34 -2.11
C ALA A 660 -33.40 -2.36 -2.21
N VAL A 661 -32.94 -1.88 -1.07
CA VAL A 661 -31.73 -1.05 -0.94
C VAL A 661 -30.86 -1.69 0.12
N VAL A 662 -29.56 -1.77 -0.16
CA VAL A 662 -28.58 -2.33 0.77
C VAL A 662 -27.69 -1.20 1.27
N ARG A 663 -27.47 -1.15 2.59
CA ARG A 663 -26.50 -0.25 3.23
C ARG A 663 -25.65 -0.98 4.24
N ASP A 664 -24.48 -0.43 4.55
CA ASP A 664 -23.68 -0.90 5.67
C ASP A 664 -24.27 -0.48 7.02
N VAL A 665 -23.79 -1.14 8.09
CA VAL A 665 -24.20 -0.85 9.47
C VAL A 665 -23.84 0.56 9.93
N LEU A 666 -22.78 1.16 9.39
CA LEU A 666 -22.39 2.54 9.71
C LEU A 666 -23.20 3.58 8.91
N GLY A 667 -23.87 3.17 7.84
CA GLY A 667 -24.75 3.99 7.02
C GLY A 667 -26.02 4.40 7.76
N THR A 668 -26.53 5.59 7.48
CA THR A 668 -27.66 6.19 8.23
C THR A 668 -28.98 5.39 8.16
N GLU A 669 -29.73 5.36 9.26
CA GLU A 669 -31.12 4.84 9.27
C GLU A 669 -32.11 5.66 8.45
N ALA A 670 -31.73 6.86 7.99
CA ALA A 670 -32.55 7.63 7.04
C ALA A 670 -32.87 6.80 5.78
N VAL A 671 -31.98 5.89 5.37
CA VAL A 671 -32.20 4.95 4.26
C VAL A 671 -33.37 3.99 4.56
N ASP A 672 -33.47 3.48 5.78
CA ASP A 672 -34.56 2.60 6.20
C ASP A 672 -35.89 3.37 6.18
N ARG A 673 -35.87 4.62 6.65
CA ARG A 673 -37.05 5.50 6.69
C ARG A 673 -37.55 5.85 5.30
N ILE A 674 -36.66 6.25 4.39
CA ILE A 674 -37.08 6.55 3.02
C ILE A 674 -37.57 5.30 2.29
N CYS A 675 -36.98 4.12 2.55
CA CYS A 675 -37.48 2.86 2.00
C CYS A 675 -38.90 2.57 2.47
N GLN A 676 -39.20 2.79 3.76
CA GLN A 676 -40.56 2.66 4.30
C GLN A 676 -41.55 3.59 3.59
N HIS A 677 -41.20 4.85 3.36
CA HIS A 677 -42.04 5.82 2.64
C HIS A 677 -42.33 5.42 1.19
N LEU A 678 -41.41 4.70 0.55
CA LEU A 678 -41.50 4.32 -0.86
C LEU A 678 -41.96 2.86 -1.08
N GLY A 679 -42.29 2.13 -0.02
CA GLY A 679 -42.64 0.70 -0.11
C GLY A 679 -41.48 -0.23 -0.50
N ALA A 680 -40.24 0.26 -0.39
CA ALA A 680 -39.02 -0.53 -0.61
C ALA A 680 -38.55 -1.19 0.70
N LYS A 681 -37.66 -2.18 0.60
CA LYS A 681 -37.04 -2.84 1.77
C LYS A 681 -35.58 -2.47 1.92
N ALA A 682 -35.20 -1.92 3.08
CA ALA A 682 -33.81 -1.72 3.44
C ALA A 682 -33.21 -2.99 4.06
N TYR A 683 -31.96 -3.31 3.68
CA TYR A 683 -31.19 -4.40 4.25
C TYR A 683 -29.84 -3.87 4.75
N GLN A 684 -29.51 -4.21 5.99
CA GLN A 684 -28.25 -3.86 6.64
C GLN A 684 -27.25 -5.01 6.54
N THR A 685 -25.99 -4.70 6.22
CA THR A 685 -24.86 -5.64 6.28
C THR A 685 -23.77 -5.13 7.21
N ASP A 686 -22.74 -5.95 7.48
CA ASP A 686 -21.48 -5.39 8.03
C ASP A 686 -20.86 -4.42 7.02
N ALA A 687 -20.02 -3.50 7.49
CA ALA A 687 -19.29 -2.59 6.61
C ALA A 687 -18.11 -3.30 5.93
N GLY A 688 -18.02 -3.06 4.63
CA GLY A 688 -17.15 -3.68 3.64
C GLY A 688 -17.97 -4.02 2.38
N TYR A 689 -17.63 -3.42 1.24
CA TYR A 689 -18.30 -3.63 -0.06
C TYR A 689 -18.56 -5.09 -0.45
N VAL A 690 -17.72 -6.03 0.00
CA VAL A 690 -17.89 -7.47 -0.25
C VAL A 690 -19.22 -7.99 0.32
N PHE A 691 -19.61 -7.53 1.52
CA PHE A 691 -20.86 -7.93 2.16
C PHE A 691 -22.08 -7.34 1.45
N LEU A 692 -22.00 -6.07 1.01
CA LEU A 692 -23.06 -5.43 0.24
C LEU A 692 -23.27 -6.16 -1.08
N LYS A 693 -22.22 -6.38 -1.86
CA LYS A 693 -22.29 -7.11 -3.14
C LYS A 693 -22.85 -8.52 -2.95
N ALA A 694 -22.44 -9.23 -1.90
CA ALA A 694 -22.99 -10.55 -1.57
C ALA A 694 -24.50 -10.49 -1.26
N LYS A 695 -24.94 -9.51 -0.47
CA LYS A 695 -26.36 -9.34 -0.14
C LYS A 695 -27.19 -8.94 -1.35
N VAL A 696 -26.68 -8.05 -2.21
CA VAL A 696 -27.34 -7.66 -3.47
C VAL A 696 -27.54 -8.86 -4.38
N ARG A 697 -26.53 -9.73 -4.54
CA ARG A 697 -26.67 -10.97 -5.32
C ARG A 697 -27.75 -11.89 -4.75
N GLN A 698 -27.77 -12.09 -3.43
CA GLN A 698 -28.83 -12.87 -2.77
C GLN A 698 -30.21 -12.26 -3.06
N LEU A 699 -30.38 -10.95 -2.90
CA LEU A 699 -31.65 -10.27 -3.12
C LEU A 699 -32.12 -10.36 -4.58
N LYS A 700 -31.20 -10.25 -5.55
CA LYS A 700 -31.50 -10.46 -6.97
C LYS A 700 -32.04 -11.88 -7.22
N GLN A 701 -31.47 -12.90 -6.59
CA GLN A 701 -31.96 -14.28 -6.67
C GLN A 701 -33.36 -14.46 -6.03
N GLU A 702 -33.67 -13.66 -5.00
CA GLU A 702 -34.99 -13.59 -4.37
C GLU A 702 -36.01 -12.74 -5.17
N GLY A 703 -35.62 -12.22 -6.34
CA GLY A 703 -36.46 -11.44 -7.25
C GLY A 703 -36.55 -9.95 -6.92
N TYR A 704 -35.67 -9.41 -6.07
CA TYR A 704 -35.60 -7.97 -5.82
C TYR A 704 -34.81 -7.24 -6.91
N THR A 705 -35.31 -6.08 -7.30
CA THR A 705 -34.54 -5.06 -8.00
C THR A 705 -33.80 -4.21 -6.97
N VAL A 706 -32.50 -4.00 -7.16
CA VAL A 706 -31.67 -3.15 -6.30
C VAL A 706 -31.13 -2.00 -7.13
N PRO A 707 -31.88 -0.87 -7.26
CA PRO A 707 -31.50 0.24 -8.12
C PRO A 707 -30.20 0.91 -7.67
N ILE A 708 -30.04 1.02 -6.35
CA ILE A 708 -28.93 1.71 -5.69
C ILE A 708 -28.60 1.00 -4.39
N TYR A 709 -27.31 0.97 -4.06
CA TYR A 709 -26.80 0.57 -2.75
C TYR A 709 -25.46 1.28 -2.49
N GLY A 710 -25.03 1.35 -1.23
CA GLY A 710 -23.83 2.12 -0.89
C GLY A 710 -23.44 2.01 0.58
N GLU A 711 -22.25 2.53 0.88
CA GLU A 711 -21.65 2.55 2.21
C GLU A 711 -21.41 3.98 2.68
N SER A 712 -21.48 4.19 4.00
CA SER A 712 -21.12 5.46 4.65
C SER A 712 -19.71 5.97 4.33
N SER A 713 -18.81 5.06 3.94
CA SER A 713 -17.41 5.34 3.64
C SER A 713 -17.16 6.01 2.29
N GLY A 714 -18.17 6.15 1.42
CA GLY A 714 -18.00 6.79 0.11
C GLY A 714 -18.27 5.90 -1.10
N HIS A 715 -18.49 4.59 -0.93
CA HIS A 715 -18.76 3.67 -2.05
C HIS A 715 -20.25 3.66 -2.43
N GLY A 716 -20.53 3.66 -3.73
CA GLY A 716 -21.90 3.61 -4.24
C GLY A 716 -22.01 2.93 -5.61
N TRP A 717 -23.14 2.25 -5.82
CA TRP A 717 -23.41 1.46 -7.01
C TRP A 717 -24.79 1.76 -7.57
N LEU A 718 -24.89 1.70 -8.89
CA LEU A 718 -26.16 1.65 -9.64
C LEU A 718 -26.17 0.39 -10.48
N ASP A 719 -27.28 -0.34 -10.49
CA ASP A 719 -27.39 -1.57 -11.29
C ASP A 719 -27.17 -1.34 -12.80
N VAL A 720 -27.60 -0.19 -13.33
CA VAL A 720 -27.40 0.22 -14.73
C VAL A 720 -25.93 0.43 -15.10
N THR A 721 -25.05 0.67 -14.11
CA THR A 721 -23.61 0.87 -14.34
C THR A 721 -22.80 -0.42 -14.23
N GLY A 722 -23.41 -1.52 -13.77
CA GLY A 722 -22.74 -2.81 -13.61
C GLY A 722 -22.36 -3.15 -12.17
N PRO A 723 -21.51 -4.18 -11.97
CA PRO A 723 -21.23 -4.76 -10.65
C PRO A 723 -20.10 -4.05 -9.86
N ILE A 724 -19.46 -3.05 -10.46
CA ILE A 724 -18.39 -2.25 -9.85
C ILE A 724 -18.91 -0.84 -9.59
N GLU A 725 -18.36 -0.21 -8.56
CA GLU A 725 -18.69 1.11 -8.06
C GLU A 725 -18.65 2.13 -9.20
N ASN A 726 -19.61 3.06 -9.22
CA ASN A 726 -19.62 4.14 -10.19
C ASN A 726 -20.15 5.42 -9.53
N PRO A 727 -19.35 6.06 -8.66
CA PRO A 727 -19.75 7.26 -7.96
C PRO A 727 -19.97 8.45 -8.89
N MET A 728 -19.40 8.46 -10.10
CA MET A 728 -19.62 9.50 -11.10
C MET A 728 -21.07 9.53 -11.58
N ALA A 729 -21.66 8.36 -11.85
CA ALA A 729 -23.06 8.26 -12.21
C ALA A 729 -23.98 8.75 -11.07
N LEU A 730 -23.65 8.45 -9.81
CA LEU A 730 -24.39 8.99 -8.65
C LEU A 730 -24.31 10.52 -8.56
N ALA A 731 -23.14 11.10 -8.76
CA ALA A 731 -22.95 12.55 -8.77
C ALA A 731 -23.76 13.23 -9.89
N VAL A 732 -23.85 12.61 -11.08
CA VAL A 732 -24.64 13.10 -12.20
C VAL A 732 -26.15 13.03 -11.89
N LEU A 733 -26.63 11.92 -11.32
CA LEU A 733 -28.04 11.83 -10.90
C LEU A 733 -28.39 12.88 -9.84
N PHE A 734 -27.48 13.13 -8.89
CA PHE A 734 -27.68 14.20 -7.91
C PHE A 734 -27.74 15.57 -8.59
N ALA A 735 -26.84 15.85 -9.53
CA ALA A 735 -26.85 17.09 -10.29
C ALA A 735 -28.15 17.30 -11.09
N PHE A 736 -28.78 16.23 -11.60
CA PHE A 736 -30.11 16.32 -12.21
C PHE A 736 -31.17 16.83 -11.23
N ILE A 737 -31.23 16.24 -10.02
CA ILE A 737 -32.18 16.66 -8.99
C ILE A 737 -31.94 18.12 -8.62
N VAL A 738 -30.67 18.53 -8.48
CA VAL A 738 -30.30 19.92 -8.22
C VAL A 738 -30.75 20.83 -9.35
N LYS A 739 -30.55 20.42 -10.60
CA LYS A 739 -30.96 21.19 -11.78
C LYS A 739 -32.47 21.39 -11.86
N GLU A 740 -33.25 20.32 -11.69
CA GLU A 740 -34.72 20.37 -11.69
C GLU A 740 -35.24 21.28 -10.56
N PHE A 741 -34.61 21.21 -9.38
CA PHE A 741 -34.95 22.10 -8.27
C PHE A 741 -34.58 23.55 -8.55
N LYS A 742 -33.39 23.80 -9.12
CA LYS A 742 -32.87 25.14 -9.42
C LYS A 742 -33.78 25.93 -10.37
N GLU A 743 -34.45 25.27 -11.32
CA GLU A 743 -35.34 25.93 -12.28
C GLU A 743 -36.47 26.73 -11.64
N ASN A 744 -36.94 26.29 -10.47
CA ASN A 744 -38.04 26.91 -9.74
C ASN A 744 -37.57 27.57 -8.42
N TYR A 745 -36.26 27.63 -8.19
CA TYR A 745 -35.67 28.10 -6.94
C TYR A 745 -35.12 29.52 -7.09
N GLN A 746 -35.41 30.37 -6.08
CA GLN A 746 -34.95 31.77 -6.04
C GLN A 746 -34.07 32.09 -4.82
N GLY A 747 -33.80 31.11 -3.95
CA GLY A 747 -32.99 31.33 -2.75
C GLY A 747 -31.48 31.31 -3.02
N LYS A 748 -30.69 31.47 -1.96
CA LYS A 748 -29.22 31.48 -2.03
C LYS A 748 -28.57 30.12 -1.73
N TYR A 749 -29.19 29.30 -0.89
CA TYR A 749 -28.62 28.05 -0.37
C TYR A 749 -29.33 26.84 -1.01
N LEU A 750 -29.07 26.65 -2.30
CA LEU A 750 -29.80 25.72 -3.18
C LEU A 750 -29.90 24.29 -2.62
N ILE A 751 -28.75 23.70 -2.25
CA ILE A 751 -28.68 22.31 -1.81
C ILE A 751 -29.28 22.12 -0.41
N GLU A 752 -29.03 23.05 0.51
CA GLU A 752 -29.60 22.99 1.87
C GLU A 752 -31.13 23.10 1.82
N ASP A 753 -31.66 23.98 0.97
CA ASP A 753 -33.10 24.14 0.77
C ASP A 753 -33.72 22.94 0.04
N LEU A 754 -33.03 22.34 -0.92
CA LEU A 754 -33.42 21.07 -1.55
C LEU A 754 -33.56 19.96 -0.50
N ILE A 755 -32.54 19.78 0.34
CA ILE A 755 -32.52 18.76 1.40
C ILE A 755 -33.65 19.01 2.40
N ARG A 756 -33.88 20.27 2.77
CA ARG A 756 -35.01 20.66 3.61
C ARG A 756 -36.33 20.24 2.98
N ASP A 757 -36.58 20.60 1.73
CA ASP A 757 -37.87 20.33 1.07
C ASP A 757 -38.10 18.80 0.94
N PHE A 758 -37.02 18.03 0.74
CA PHE A 758 -37.04 16.57 0.82
C PHE A 758 -37.42 16.07 2.22
N ALA A 759 -36.83 16.63 3.28
CA ALA A 759 -37.12 16.25 4.66
C ALA A 759 -38.56 16.61 5.07
N ILE A 760 -39.13 17.70 4.55
CA ILE A 760 -40.54 18.06 4.73
C ILE A 760 -41.44 17.06 4.00
N LYS A 761 -41.11 16.70 2.76
CA LYS A 761 -41.87 15.74 1.95
C LYS A 761 -41.86 14.33 2.54
N TYR A 762 -40.75 13.94 3.18
CA TYR A 762 -40.57 12.62 3.79
C TYR A 762 -40.23 12.75 5.27
N PRO A 763 -41.23 12.96 6.15
CA PRO A 763 -40.99 13.16 7.57
C PRO A 763 -40.20 12.00 8.21
N GLY A 764 -39.29 12.33 9.14
CA GLY A 764 -38.52 11.36 9.90
C GLY A 764 -37.24 10.84 9.24
N ILE A 765 -36.82 11.40 8.10
CA ILE A 765 -35.53 11.08 7.46
C ILE A 765 -34.35 11.92 7.98
N THR A 766 -34.57 12.81 8.94
CA THR A 766 -33.58 13.74 9.49
C THR A 766 -32.88 13.16 10.72
N TYR A 767 -31.56 13.03 10.63
CA TYR A 767 -30.72 12.41 11.66
C TYR A 767 -29.47 13.24 11.95
N GLN A 768 -29.12 13.37 13.23
CA GLN A 768 -27.88 14.01 13.65
C GLN A 768 -26.86 12.94 14.05
N ARG A 769 -25.73 12.91 13.34
CA ARG A 769 -24.69 11.88 13.50
C ARG A 769 -23.51 12.35 14.35
N SER A 770 -22.85 11.43 15.03
CA SER A 770 -21.58 11.68 15.72
C SER A 770 -20.44 11.96 14.75
N GLY A 771 -20.51 11.45 13.52
CA GLY A 771 -19.33 11.17 12.71
C GLY A 771 -18.67 9.85 13.16
N ARG A 772 -17.87 9.23 12.30
CA ARG A 772 -17.14 8.01 12.65
C ARG A 772 -16.01 8.37 13.63
N PHE A 773 -15.90 7.64 14.73
CA PHE A 773 -14.79 7.76 15.67
C PHE A 773 -14.16 6.40 15.95
N THR A 774 -12.86 6.38 16.27
CA THR A 774 -12.07 5.14 16.29
C THR A 774 -11.32 4.91 17.60
N PRO A 775 -12.02 4.63 18.71
CA PRO A 775 -11.39 4.58 20.01
C PRO A 775 -10.49 3.34 20.14
N LYS A 776 -9.32 3.49 20.74
CA LYS A 776 -8.27 2.45 20.76
C LYS A 776 -8.57 1.33 21.76
N TYR A 777 -7.98 0.15 21.55
CA TYR A 777 -8.02 -0.93 22.54
C TYR A 777 -7.26 -0.49 23.79
N GLN A 778 -7.82 -0.77 24.95
CA GLN A 778 -7.09 -0.59 26.20
C GLN A 778 -6.05 -1.70 26.37
N TYR A 779 -4.89 -1.36 26.96
CA TYR A 779 -3.84 -2.34 27.23
C TYR A 779 -4.36 -3.58 27.98
N LYS A 780 -5.27 -3.38 28.94
CA LYS A 780 -5.87 -4.48 29.72
C LYS A 780 -6.68 -5.46 28.87
N LEU A 781 -7.32 -4.98 27.80
CA LEU A 781 -8.06 -5.82 26.87
C LEU A 781 -7.10 -6.77 26.13
N LEU A 782 -5.92 -6.31 25.72
CA LEU A 782 -4.90 -7.15 25.08
C LEU A 782 -4.41 -8.26 26.00
N GLU A 783 -4.18 -7.97 27.28
CA GLU A 783 -3.84 -8.99 28.28
C GLU A 783 -4.96 -10.03 28.43
N ILE A 784 -6.22 -9.58 28.48
CA ILE A 784 -7.38 -10.48 28.59
C ILE A 784 -7.45 -11.40 27.37
N ILE A 785 -7.29 -10.86 26.16
CA ILE A 785 -7.32 -11.65 24.92
C ILE A 785 -6.19 -12.68 24.93
N TYR A 786 -5.00 -12.27 25.35
CA TYR A 786 -3.85 -13.15 25.41
C TYR A 786 -4.08 -14.32 26.38
N GLU A 787 -4.48 -14.05 27.61
CA GLU A 787 -4.72 -15.08 28.63
C GLU A 787 -5.94 -15.96 28.30
N SER A 788 -6.99 -15.38 27.71
CA SER A 788 -8.25 -16.08 27.48
C SER A 788 -8.27 -16.91 26.21
N TYR A 789 -7.57 -16.48 25.17
CA TYR A 789 -7.57 -17.10 23.84
C TYR A 789 -6.18 -17.53 23.39
N VAL A 790 -5.23 -16.59 23.25
CA VAL A 790 -3.94 -16.85 22.57
C VAL A 790 -3.11 -17.90 23.30
N LYS A 791 -2.94 -17.75 24.62
CA LYS A 791 -2.10 -18.62 25.45
C LYS A 791 -2.59 -20.08 25.50
N LYS A 792 -3.87 -20.31 25.23
CA LYS A 792 -4.48 -21.65 25.20
C LYS A 792 -4.29 -22.36 23.86
N LEU A 793 -3.84 -21.65 22.82
CA LEU A 793 -3.58 -22.24 21.51
C LEU A 793 -2.19 -22.88 21.46
N PHE A 794 -2.13 -24.11 20.93
CA PHE A 794 -0.85 -24.75 20.59
C PHE A 794 -0.06 -23.91 19.57
N GLN A 795 1.27 -24.01 19.59
CA GLN A 795 2.16 -23.20 18.76
C GLN A 795 1.81 -23.28 17.26
N GLU A 796 1.55 -24.48 16.74
CA GLU A 796 1.16 -24.70 15.34
C GLU A 796 -0.13 -23.94 14.98
N LYS A 797 -1.10 -23.91 15.90
CA LYS A 797 -2.35 -23.16 15.69
C LYS A 797 -2.12 -21.66 15.74
N ARG A 798 -1.23 -21.17 16.62
CA ARG A 798 -0.84 -19.75 16.65
C ARG A 798 -0.14 -19.34 15.35
N ASN A 799 0.75 -20.16 14.83
CA ASN A 799 1.45 -19.91 13.57
C ASN A 799 0.48 -19.89 12.38
N SER A 800 -0.43 -20.86 12.28
CA SER A 800 -1.42 -20.90 11.20
C SER A 800 -2.45 -19.76 11.24
N LEU A 801 -2.69 -19.17 12.43
CA LEU A 801 -3.53 -17.98 12.60
C LEU A 801 -2.75 -16.66 12.46
N GLY A 802 -1.45 -16.70 12.14
CA GLY A 802 -0.61 -15.50 12.04
C GLY A 802 -0.37 -14.79 13.38
N ILE A 803 -0.57 -15.47 14.51
CA ILE A 803 -0.33 -14.92 15.85
C ILE A 803 1.13 -15.13 16.28
N GLY A 804 1.71 -16.28 15.94
CA GLY A 804 3.09 -16.62 16.30
C GLY A 804 3.37 -16.59 17.81
N ASP A 805 4.48 -15.95 18.17
CA ASP A 805 4.94 -15.76 19.56
C ASP A 805 4.49 -14.43 20.17
N TRP A 806 3.47 -13.80 19.58
CA TRP A 806 2.95 -12.53 20.04
C TRP A 806 2.55 -12.56 21.53
N ASN A 807 2.98 -11.53 22.27
CA ASN A 807 2.76 -11.40 23.70
C ASN A 807 2.58 -9.91 24.09
N PRO A 808 1.45 -9.51 24.71
CA PRO A 808 1.21 -8.10 25.05
C PRO A 808 2.06 -7.60 26.22
N TYR A 809 2.72 -8.47 26.99
CA TYR A 809 3.57 -8.07 28.12
C TYR A 809 4.95 -7.54 27.69
N VAL A 810 5.32 -7.66 26.41
CA VAL A 810 6.53 -7.07 25.83
C VAL A 810 6.18 -5.87 24.94
N GLU A 811 7.09 -4.91 24.83
CA GLU A 811 6.85 -3.65 24.11
C GLU A 811 6.54 -3.88 22.62
N GLU A 812 7.30 -4.77 21.96
CA GLU A 812 7.13 -5.11 20.55
C GLU A 812 5.71 -5.62 20.27
N GLY A 813 5.21 -6.53 21.10
CA GLY A 813 3.85 -7.08 20.97
C GLY A 813 2.74 -6.04 21.16
N ARG A 814 3.00 -4.94 21.88
CA ARG A 814 2.04 -3.82 21.96
C ARG A 814 2.05 -2.94 20.72
N LYS A 815 3.16 -2.89 19.99
CA LYS A 815 3.31 -2.13 18.73
C LYS A 815 2.76 -2.91 17.54
N THR A 816 2.98 -4.22 17.49
CA THR A 816 2.59 -5.09 16.38
C THR A 816 1.55 -6.11 16.83
N ILE A 817 0.26 -5.78 16.63
CA ILE A 817 -0.86 -6.61 17.08
C ILE A 817 -1.38 -7.46 15.90
N PRO A 818 -1.35 -8.81 16.00
CA PRO A 818 -1.86 -9.69 14.97
C PRO A 818 -3.35 -9.49 14.71
N GLN A 819 -3.75 -9.64 13.46
CA GLN A 819 -5.14 -9.41 13.05
C GLN A 819 -6.15 -10.32 13.76
N MET A 820 -5.77 -11.57 14.05
CA MET A 820 -6.62 -12.48 14.82
C MET A 820 -6.81 -12.04 16.27
N VAL A 821 -5.82 -11.38 16.88
CA VAL A 821 -5.95 -10.80 18.23
C VAL A 821 -6.96 -9.65 18.22
N ILE A 822 -6.93 -8.81 17.19
CA ILE A 822 -7.93 -7.75 16.98
C ILE A 822 -9.34 -8.37 16.84
N ALA A 823 -9.49 -9.42 16.03
CA ALA A 823 -10.77 -10.10 15.86
C ALA A 823 -11.32 -10.71 17.17
N TYR A 824 -10.47 -11.31 18.00
CA TYR A 824 -10.86 -11.82 19.32
C TYR A 824 -11.21 -10.69 20.30
N GLY A 825 -10.49 -9.57 20.27
CA GLY A 825 -10.82 -8.42 21.12
C GLY A 825 -12.18 -7.82 20.81
N ARG A 826 -12.50 -7.70 19.53
CA ARG A 826 -13.83 -7.31 19.05
C ARG A 826 -14.92 -8.25 19.53
N ASP A 827 -14.75 -9.56 19.28
CA ASP A 827 -15.71 -10.58 19.69
C ASP A 827 -15.94 -10.58 21.20
N TYR A 828 -14.87 -10.49 21.99
CA TYR A 828 -14.95 -10.39 23.45
C TYR A 828 -15.78 -9.18 23.90
N CYS A 829 -15.51 -8.00 23.33
CA CYS A 829 -16.23 -6.78 23.69
C CYS A 829 -17.71 -6.86 23.31
N ILE A 830 -18.04 -7.39 22.13
CA ILE A 830 -19.44 -7.52 21.69
C ILE A 830 -20.19 -8.53 22.58
N ARG A 831 -19.56 -9.65 22.95
CA ARG A 831 -20.17 -10.61 23.91
C ARG A 831 -20.45 -9.96 25.26
N LYS A 832 -19.51 -9.15 25.77
CA LYS A 832 -19.71 -8.38 27.00
C LYS A 832 -20.86 -7.38 26.87
N MET A 833 -20.93 -6.66 25.76
CA MET A 833 -22.05 -5.76 25.50
C MET A 833 -23.40 -6.48 25.40
N LEU A 834 -23.46 -7.68 24.80
CA LEU A 834 -24.69 -8.49 24.74
C LEU A 834 -25.19 -8.92 26.13
N GLU A 835 -24.28 -9.11 27.09
CA GLU A 835 -24.65 -9.40 28.49
C GLU A 835 -25.34 -8.18 29.14
N ASP A 836 -24.80 -6.98 28.89
CA ASP A 836 -25.18 -5.75 29.60
C ASP A 836 -26.23 -4.89 28.90
N PHE A 837 -26.35 -4.98 27.57
CA PHE A 837 -27.26 -4.23 26.70
C PHE A 837 -28.26 -5.14 26.01
N LYS A 838 -28.92 -6.05 26.73
CA LYS A 838 -30.02 -6.86 26.20
C LYS A 838 -31.31 -6.05 26.02
N GLU A 839 -32.18 -6.48 25.11
CA GLU A 839 -33.50 -5.85 24.92
C GLU A 839 -34.29 -5.79 26.24
N GLY A 840 -34.90 -4.64 26.49
CA GLY A 840 -35.60 -4.33 27.74
C GLY A 840 -34.69 -3.89 28.91
N LYS A 841 -33.36 -3.89 28.76
CA LYS A 841 -32.46 -3.33 29.77
C LYS A 841 -32.75 -1.84 29.97
N ILE A 842 -32.84 -1.42 31.23
CA ILE A 842 -33.14 -0.04 31.63
C ILE A 842 -31.90 0.60 32.27
N PHE A 843 -31.56 1.81 31.82
CA PHE A 843 -30.56 2.70 32.40
C PHE A 843 -31.27 3.94 32.96
N LYS A 844 -31.09 4.20 34.26
CA LYS A 844 -31.77 5.31 34.95
C LYS A 844 -31.01 6.62 34.72
N THR A 845 -31.70 7.61 34.15
CA THR A 845 -31.12 8.94 33.87
C THR A 845 -31.96 10.03 34.53
N GLN A 846 -31.38 11.21 34.75
CA GLN A 846 -32.13 12.37 35.27
C GLN A 846 -33.28 12.83 34.35
N LYS A 847 -33.31 12.36 33.10
CA LYS A 847 -34.30 12.74 32.08
C LYS A 847 -35.31 11.62 31.77
N GLY A 848 -35.23 10.48 32.45
CA GLY A 848 -36.14 9.35 32.29
C GLY A 848 -35.42 8.01 32.13
N ASP A 849 -36.21 6.98 31.85
CA ASP A 849 -35.73 5.62 31.67
C ASP A 849 -35.25 5.42 30.23
N LEU A 850 -33.93 5.25 30.08
CA LEU A 850 -33.30 4.89 28.82
C LEU A 850 -33.35 3.38 28.66
N ILE A 851 -34.10 2.89 27.68
CA ILE A 851 -34.40 1.46 27.50
C ILE A 851 -33.73 0.98 26.21
N VAL A 852 -33.00 -0.13 26.28
CA VAL A 852 -32.54 -0.83 25.07
C VAL A 852 -33.74 -1.44 24.37
N SER A 853 -34.10 -0.91 23.22
CA SER A 853 -35.30 -1.31 22.48
C SER A 853 -35.05 -2.46 21.51
N LYS A 854 -33.84 -2.52 20.94
CA LYS A 854 -33.45 -3.56 19.98
C LYS A 854 -31.94 -3.73 19.96
N VAL A 855 -31.48 -4.95 19.72
CA VAL A 855 -30.06 -5.25 19.53
C VAL A 855 -29.88 -6.12 18.29
N ASP A 856 -29.16 -5.61 17.29
CA ASP A 856 -28.80 -6.36 16.10
C ASP A 856 -27.30 -6.68 16.10
N VAL A 857 -26.93 -7.94 15.83
CA VAL A 857 -25.54 -8.40 15.75
C VAL A 857 -25.29 -9.20 14.49
N TYR A 858 -24.03 -9.21 14.04
CA TYR A 858 -23.58 -10.08 12.96
C TYR A 858 -22.46 -11.00 13.45
N ASN A 859 -22.64 -12.30 13.25
CA ASN A 859 -21.67 -13.33 13.59
C ASN A 859 -21.14 -13.96 12.30
N GLU A 860 -19.83 -13.97 12.13
CA GLU A 860 -19.13 -14.61 11.03
C GLU A 860 -18.22 -15.69 11.60
N GLU A 861 -18.47 -16.95 11.22
CA GLU A 861 -17.66 -18.11 11.61
C GLU A 861 -17.42 -18.23 13.14
N GLY A 862 -18.42 -17.85 13.94
CA GLY A 862 -18.36 -17.91 15.39
C GLY A 862 -17.85 -16.64 16.08
N LEU A 863 -17.36 -15.64 15.34
CA LEU A 863 -16.92 -14.36 15.87
C LEU A 863 -17.89 -13.22 15.52
N TYR A 864 -18.28 -12.43 16.51
CA TYR A 864 -19.11 -11.24 16.26
C TYR A 864 -18.31 -10.14 15.58
N ARG A 865 -18.89 -9.49 14.55
CA ARG A 865 -18.28 -8.37 13.81
C ARG A 865 -18.77 -6.98 14.23
N TYR A 866 -20.05 -6.85 14.51
CA TYR A 866 -20.63 -5.60 15.02
C TYR A 866 -21.80 -5.87 15.96
N ILE A 867 -22.16 -4.83 16.71
CA ILE A 867 -23.40 -4.69 17.46
C ILE A 867 -24.02 -3.32 17.19
N ASP A 868 -25.31 -3.30 16.90
CA ASP A 868 -26.17 -2.12 16.70
C ASP A 868 -27.21 -2.09 17.82
N ILE A 869 -27.13 -1.10 18.69
CA ILE A 869 -27.95 -0.98 19.89
C ILE A 869 -28.88 0.21 19.73
N ARG A 870 -30.19 -0.04 19.77
CA ARG A 870 -31.24 0.98 19.65
C ARG A 870 -31.82 1.32 21.02
N PHE A 871 -32.12 2.59 21.21
CA PHE A 871 -32.62 3.10 22.48
C PHE A 871 -33.96 3.81 22.34
N ASN A 872 -34.81 3.56 23.32
CA ASN A 872 -36.01 4.33 23.58
C ASN A 872 -35.85 5.15 24.87
N LEU A 873 -36.40 6.35 24.90
CA LEU A 873 -36.60 7.14 26.12
C LEU A 873 -38.09 7.32 26.33
N ASN A 874 -38.59 6.87 27.48
CA ASN A 874 -40.02 6.94 27.82
C ASN A 874 -40.94 6.36 26.73
N GLY A 875 -40.49 5.27 26.08
CA GLY A 875 -41.24 4.57 25.02
C GLY A 875 -41.02 5.09 23.59
N ASN A 876 -40.37 6.24 23.41
CA ASN A 876 -40.08 6.81 22.09
C ASN A 876 -38.67 6.48 21.62
N TYR A 877 -38.51 6.10 20.35
CA TYR A 877 -37.20 5.89 19.75
C TYR A 877 -36.36 7.17 19.74
N ILE A 878 -35.16 7.13 20.30
CA ILE A 878 -34.28 8.29 20.39
C ILE A 878 -32.95 8.14 19.65
N GLY A 879 -32.65 6.98 19.09
CA GLY A 879 -31.46 6.76 18.26
C GLY A 879 -30.75 5.45 18.56
N ARG A 880 -29.57 5.31 17.96
CA ARG A 880 -28.77 4.08 18.03
C ARG A 880 -27.28 4.33 18.17
N PHE A 881 -26.60 3.32 18.70
CA PHE A 881 -25.15 3.26 18.81
C PHE A 881 -24.62 2.03 18.08
N ILE A 882 -23.67 2.24 17.18
CA ILE A 882 -22.97 1.20 16.44
C ILE A 882 -21.58 0.98 17.02
N PHE A 883 -21.25 -0.27 17.34
CA PHE A 883 -19.94 -0.69 17.79
C PHE A 883 -19.41 -1.86 16.96
N ARG A 884 -18.23 -1.68 16.37
CA ARG A 884 -17.46 -2.74 15.70
C ARG A 884 -15.96 -2.51 15.92
N ALA A 885 -15.11 -3.41 15.41
CA ALA A 885 -13.68 -3.13 15.31
C ALA A 885 -13.24 -2.79 13.88
N SER A 886 -12.10 -2.09 13.79
CA SER A 886 -11.34 -1.98 12.55
C SER A 886 -10.92 -3.38 12.11
N SER A 887 -10.93 -3.64 10.81
CA SER A 887 -10.38 -4.88 10.24
C SER A 887 -8.85 -4.92 10.32
N ASN A 888 -8.20 -3.77 10.50
CA ASN A 888 -6.77 -3.60 10.29
C ASN A 888 -6.02 -3.15 11.55
N ASP A 889 -6.70 -2.47 12.47
CA ASP A 889 -6.07 -1.78 13.60
C ASP A 889 -6.72 -2.20 14.91
N PRO A 890 -5.98 -2.16 16.04
CA PRO A 890 -6.51 -2.43 17.38
C PRO A 890 -7.37 -1.26 17.89
N ASN A 891 -8.32 -0.84 17.07
CA ASN A 891 -9.24 0.25 17.31
C ASN A 891 -10.66 -0.26 17.09
N PHE A 892 -11.59 0.25 17.87
CA PHE A 892 -13.00 0.16 17.55
C PHE A 892 -13.33 1.15 16.43
N VAL A 893 -14.42 0.90 15.71
CA VAL A 893 -15.00 1.82 14.76
C VAL A 893 -16.45 2.00 15.21
N CYS A 894 -16.76 3.19 15.66
CA CYS A 894 -18.02 3.49 16.32
C CYS A 894 -18.69 4.70 15.66
N SER A 895 -20.01 4.74 15.79
CA SER A 895 -20.82 5.92 15.47
C SER A 895 -22.13 5.85 16.25
N PHE A 896 -22.75 6.99 16.48
CA PHE A 896 -24.12 7.06 16.97
C PHE A 896 -24.89 8.10 16.16
N GLU A 897 -26.19 7.89 16.02
CA GLU A 897 -27.08 8.80 15.34
C GLU A 897 -28.44 8.87 16.04
N VAL A 898 -29.07 10.04 15.98
CA VAL A 898 -30.35 10.30 16.61
C VAL A 898 -31.29 10.99 15.62
N PRO A 899 -32.56 10.58 15.53
CA PRO A 899 -33.54 11.26 14.71
C PRO A 899 -33.98 12.58 15.36
N TYR A 900 -34.27 13.58 14.55
CA TYR A 900 -34.87 14.85 14.97
C TYR A 900 -35.97 15.27 13.99
N ASP A 901 -36.92 16.07 14.47
CA ASP A 901 -38.01 16.58 13.64
C ASP A 901 -37.70 18.01 13.21
N ILE A 902 -38.01 18.33 11.96
CA ILE A 902 -37.87 19.70 11.44
C ILE A 902 -39.20 20.45 11.45
N ASP A 903 -39.12 21.77 11.59
CA ASP A 903 -40.23 22.71 11.37
C ASP A 903 -40.40 23.04 9.88
N ASN A 904 -41.37 23.91 9.58
CA ASN A 904 -41.66 24.33 8.21
C ASN A 904 -40.53 25.18 7.61
N GLU A 905 -39.59 25.68 8.43
CA GLU A 905 -38.38 26.37 7.99
C GLU A 905 -37.19 25.42 7.81
N GLY A 906 -37.34 24.14 8.14
CA GLY A 906 -36.29 23.13 8.07
C GLY A 906 -35.38 23.08 9.29
N LYS A 907 -35.70 23.81 10.36
CA LYS A 907 -34.92 23.83 11.59
C LYS A 907 -35.37 22.73 12.52
N ASP A 908 -34.44 22.18 13.28
CA ASP A 908 -34.76 21.24 14.36
C ASP A 908 -35.76 21.90 15.34
N LYS A 909 -36.93 21.27 15.49
CA LYS A 909 -38.01 21.73 16.37
C LYS A 909 -37.61 21.80 17.83
N ASP A 910 -36.65 20.96 18.24
CA ASP A 910 -36.22 20.85 19.62
C ASP A 910 -34.72 20.50 19.70
N GLN A 911 -33.87 21.48 19.38
CA GLN A 911 -32.42 21.35 19.39
C GLN A 911 -31.88 20.86 20.75
N GLU A 912 -32.47 21.31 21.85
CA GLU A 912 -32.07 20.89 23.20
C GLU A 912 -32.38 19.40 23.43
N PHE A 913 -33.56 18.93 23.00
CA PHE A 913 -33.89 17.52 23.09
C PHE A 913 -33.05 16.67 22.14
N THR A 914 -32.79 17.10 20.92
CA THR A 914 -31.90 16.38 19.99
C THR A 914 -30.49 16.25 20.56
N LYS A 915 -29.93 17.32 21.13
CA LYS A 915 -28.65 17.30 21.84
C LYS A 915 -28.68 16.34 23.03
N LEU A 916 -29.77 16.31 23.80
CA LEU A 916 -29.96 15.34 24.88
C LEU A 916 -29.95 13.90 24.36
N LYS A 917 -30.64 13.59 23.25
CA LYS A 917 -30.62 12.24 22.65
C LYS A 917 -29.19 11.81 22.34
N GLN A 918 -28.38 12.69 21.74
CA GLN A 918 -26.97 12.39 21.42
C GLN A 918 -26.16 12.05 22.68
N ILE A 919 -26.32 12.84 23.73
CA ILE A 919 -25.64 12.63 25.02
C ILE A 919 -26.05 11.27 25.62
N LEU A 920 -27.34 10.94 25.60
CA LEU A 920 -27.84 9.68 26.19
C LEU A 920 -27.40 8.45 25.39
N VAL A 921 -27.59 8.44 24.08
CA VAL A 921 -27.27 7.31 23.19
C VAL A 921 -25.76 7.07 23.12
N GLY A 922 -24.98 8.14 22.90
CA GLY A 922 -23.53 8.05 22.84
C GLY A 922 -22.92 7.75 24.20
N GLY A 923 -23.31 8.50 25.22
CA GLY A 923 -22.67 8.51 26.53
C GLY A 923 -22.81 7.21 27.31
N VAL A 924 -23.96 6.52 27.23
CA VAL A 924 -24.17 5.26 27.96
C VAL A 924 -23.19 4.16 27.52
N ILE A 925 -22.90 4.07 26.22
CA ILE A 925 -21.94 3.10 25.69
C ILE A 925 -20.50 3.55 25.95
N LEU A 926 -20.20 4.83 25.78
CA LEU A 926 -18.86 5.37 26.04
C LEU A 926 -18.45 5.18 27.52
N ASP A 927 -19.37 5.45 28.45
CA ASP A 927 -19.12 5.25 29.89
C ASP A 927 -18.94 3.76 30.23
N TYR A 928 -19.69 2.89 29.56
CA TYR A 928 -19.53 1.43 29.67
C TYR A 928 -18.13 0.96 29.24
N LEU A 929 -17.62 1.47 28.11
CA LEU A 929 -16.30 1.12 27.60
C LEU A 929 -15.19 1.46 28.59
N VAL A 930 -15.28 2.63 29.24
CA VAL A 930 -14.34 3.05 30.28
C VAL A 930 -14.45 2.17 31.52
N LYS A 931 -15.67 2.02 32.08
CA LYS A 931 -15.90 1.27 33.33
C LYS A 931 -15.42 -0.18 33.23
N ASN A 932 -15.54 -0.80 32.06
CA ASN A 932 -15.11 -2.17 31.81
C ASN A 932 -13.68 -2.30 31.28
N LYS A 933 -12.92 -1.20 31.23
CA LYS A 933 -11.53 -1.16 30.78
C LYS A 933 -11.32 -1.73 29.37
N LEU A 934 -12.30 -1.51 28.49
CA LEU A 934 -12.29 -1.99 27.10
C LEU A 934 -11.61 -0.96 26.18
N SER A 935 -11.85 0.32 26.42
CA SER A 935 -11.25 1.42 25.66
C SER A 935 -11.00 2.64 26.56
N PRO A 936 -9.83 3.29 26.47
CA PRO A 936 -9.48 4.43 27.31
C PRO A 936 -9.98 5.75 26.71
N VAL A 937 -11.28 5.84 26.37
CA VAL A 937 -11.88 6.99 25.68
C VAL A 937 -11.84 8.29 26.49
N ASP A 938 -11.68 8.20 27.80
CA ASP A 938 -11.55 9.33 28.72
C ASP A 938 -10.11 9.74 29.02
N ASN A 939 -9.11 9.06 28.42
CA ASN A 939 -7.71 9.44 28.60
C ASN A 939 -7.33 10.58 27.64
N PRO A 940 -6.98 11.78 28.15
CA PRO A 940 -6.65 12.94 27.33
C PRO A 940 -5.31 12.78 26.58
N GLU A 941 -4.44 11.84 26.95
CA GLU A 941 -3.16 11.60 26.28
C GLU A 941 -3.28 10.67 25.06
N ILE A 942 -4.37 9.91 24.95
CA ILE A 942 -4.57 8.96 23.85
C ILE A 942 -5.30 9.65 22.72
N ASP A 943 -4.67 9.75 21.56
CA ASP A 943 -5.27 10.34 20.37
C ASP A 943 -6.03 9.32 19.51
N PHE A 944 -7.18 9.74 18.98
CA PHE A 944 -8.04 8.99 18.07
C PHE A 944 -9.03 9.92 17.32
N SER A 945 -9.47 9.50 16.13
CA SER A 945 -10.43 10.28 15.34
C SER A 945 -11.75 10.51 16.09
N GLY A 946 -12.25 11.75 16.08
CA GLY A 946 -13.50 12.15 16.74
C GLY A 946 -13.41 12.40 18.25
N LYS A 947 -12.20 12.40 18.83
CA LYS A 947 -11.95 12.48 20.28
C LYS A 947 -12.69 13.61 21.01
N SER A 948 -12.61 14.85 20.54
CA SER A 948 -13.20 16.00 21.24
C SER A 948 -14.71 15.85 21.46
N LYS A 949 -15.43 15.37 20.44
CA LYS A 949 -16.88 15.14 20.52
C LYS A 949 -17.21 13.94 21.42
N VAL A 950 -16.39 12.89 21.38
CA VAL A 950 -16.54 11.70 22.23
C VAL A 950 -16.35 12.04 23.71
N ILE A 951 -15.28 12.77 24.05
CA ILE A 951 -15.00 13.21 25.43
C ILE A 951 -16.14 14.09 25.94
N TRP A 952 -16.54 15.09 25.15
CA TRP A 952 -17.65 15.98 25.51
C TRP A 952 -18.95 15.20 25.76
N THR A 953 -19.30 14.26 24.87
CA THR A 953 -20.51 13.43 25.00
C THR A 953 -20.47 12.59 26.29
N LEU A 954 -19.32 12.01 26.60
CA LEU A 954 -19.11 11.22 27.81
C LEU A 954 -19.24 12.07 29.09
N GLU A 955 -18.59 13.24 29.12
CA GLU A 955 -18.63 14.15 30.27
C GLU A 955 -20.05 14.65 30.55
N GLU A 956 -20.79 15.07 29.52
CA GLU A 956 -22.18 15.49 29.65
C GLU A 956 -23.09 14.35 30.11
N PHE A 957 -22.89 13.14 29.60
CA PHE A 957 -23.65 11.97 30.05
C PHE A 957 -23.42 11.66 31.53
N ARG A 958 -22.17 11.75 31.99
CA ARG A 958 -21.84 11.51 33.40
C ARG A 958 -22.53 12.50 34.34
N LYS A 959 -22.75 13.75 33.91
CA LYS A 959 -23.53 14.75 34.66
C LYS A 959 -25.02 14.39 34.77
N LEU A 960 -25.57 13.73 33.75
CA LEU A 960 -26.99 13.33 33.67
C LEU A 960 -27.27 11.95 34.27
N SER A 961 -26.26 11.10 34.42
CA SER A 961 -26.40 9.75 34.97
C SER A 961 -26.68 9.78 36.47
N LEU A 962 -27.71 9.05 36.91
CA LEU A 962 -28.06 8.92 38.32
C LEU A 962 -27.16 7.90 39.05
N GLU A 963 -26.53 6.99 38.31
CA GLU A 963 -25.59 6.00 38.85
C GLU A 963 -24.24 6.62 39.26
N ASN A 964 -23.92 7.84 38.79
CA ASN A 964 -22.66 8.53 39.08
C ASN A 964 -22.75 9.52 40.26
N LYS A 965 -23.89 9.62 40.97
CA LYS A 965 -23.99 10.43 42.20
C LYS A 965 -23.16 9.89 43.38
N SER A 966 -22.51 8.73 43.24
CA SER A 966 -21.60 8.16 44.24
C SER A 966 -20.14 8.05 43.78
N SER A 967 -19.78 8.59 42.61
CA SER A 967 -18.40 8.60 42.15
C SER A 967 -18.08 9.85 41.33
N SER A 968 -18.13 11.01 41.98
CA SER A 968 -17.02 11.93 41.77
C SER A 968 -15.77 11.17 42.19
N SER A 969 -14.87 10.84 41.27
CA SER A 969 -13.48 10.64 41.64
C SER A 969 -12.83 12.02 41.63
N PRO A 970 -12.80 12.75 42.76
CA PRO A 970 -11.82 13.81 42.90
C PRO A 970 -10.45 13.14 42.85
N ILE A 971 -9.56 13.74 42.06
CA ILE A 971 -8.13 13.42 42.02
C ILE A 971 -7.63 13.48 43.47
N THR A 972 -7.30 12.32 44.06
CA THR A 972 -6.82 12.20 45.43
C THR A 972 -5.35 12.61 45.50
N TYR A 973 -5.11 13.88 45.84
CA TYR A 973 -3.95 14.26 46.63
C TYR A 973 -4.44 14.43 48.09
N PRO A 974 -3.64 14.18 49.14
CA PRO A 974 -2.26 13.72 49.10
C PRO A 974 -2.10 12.31 48.51
N GLU A 975 -1.11 12.15 47.63
CA GLU A 975 -0.86 10.89 46.90
C GLU A 975 -0.13 9.92 47.83
N PRO A 976 -0.64 8.69 48.07
CA PRO A 976 0.10 7.71 48.84
C PRO A 976 1.31 7.22 48.05
N VAL A 977 2.41 6.94 48.76
CA VAL A 977 3.57 6.29 48.15
C VAL A 977 3.19 4.90 47.63
N SER A 978 3.86 4.41 46.58
CA SER A 978 3.66 3.03 46.16
C SER A 978 4.16 2.04 47.22
N LEU A 979 3.54 0.86 47.31
CA LEU A 979 3.97 -0.21 48.23
C LEU A 979 5.45 -0.56 47.99
N THR A 980 5.87 -0.61 46.73
CA THR A 980 7.26 -0.85 46.33
C THR A 980 8.21 0.24 46.83
N SER A 981 7.82 1.51 46.71
CA SER A 981 8.60 2.66 47.17
C SER A 981 8.75 2.68 48.68
N GLN A 982 7.69 2.36 49.43
CA GLN A 982 7.73 2.24 50.88
C GLN A 982 8.65 1.10 51.33
N ILE A 983 8.50 -0.10 50.75
CA ILE A 983 9.36 -1.25 51.06
C ILE A 983 10.83 -0.95 50.76
N LYS A 984 11.11 -0.30 49.62
CA LYS A 984 12.48 0.10 49.25
C LYS A 984 13.07 1.05 50.29
N SER A 985 12.33 2.08 50.67
CA SER A 985 12.75 3.07 51.67
C SER A 985 12.96 2.46 53.06
N GLU A 986 12.07 1.58 53.51
CA GLU A 986 12.20 0.87 54.79
C GLU A 986 13.40 -0.07 54.82
N LYS A 987 13.71 -0.71 53.69
CA LYS A 987 14.89 -1.57 53.55
C LYS A 987 16.19 -0.78 53.60
N GLU A 988 16.19 0.42 53.01
CA GLU A 988 17.38 1.25 52.87
C GLU A 988 17.70 2.08 54.12
N PHE A 989 16.67 2.65 54.76
CA PHE A 989 16.86 3.58 55.89
C PHE A 989 16.35 3.03 57.24
N GLY A 990 15.65 1.89 57.24
CA GLY A 990 14.95 1.33 58.39
C GLY A 990 13.49 1.80 58.48
N LYS A 991 12.66 1.07 59.21
CA LYS A 991 11.24 1.44 59.43
C LYS A 991 11.12 2.66 60.34
N ASN A 992 10.14 3.53 60.06
CA ASN A 992 9.86 4.75 60.83
C ASN A 992 11.06 5.71 60.92
N TRP A 993 11.89 5.72 59.89
CA TRP A 993 13.08 6.54 59.82
C TRP A 993 12.74 8.01 59.52
N VAL A 994 13.49 8.92 60.14
CA VAL A 994 13.46 10.37 59.90
C VAL A 994 14.92 10.85 59.82
N SER A 995 15.25 11.68 58.83
CA SER A 995 16.58 12.26 58.65
C SER A 995 16.90 13.34 59.69
N GLU A 996 18.16 13.80 59.71
CA GLU A 996 18.45 15.11 60.27
C GLU A 996 17.75 16.19 59.42
N GLY A 997 17.26 17.24 60.06
CA GLY A 997 16.54 18.30 59.35
C GLY A 997 17.49 19.37 58.80
N PHE A 998 17.18 19.87 57.62
CA PHE A 998 18.01 20.81 56.86
C PHE A 998 17.17 21.99 56.34
N SER A 999 17.79 23.16 56.17
CA SER A 999 17.17 24.37 55.63
C SER A 999 17.54 24.63 54.16
N LEU A 1000 16.94 25.66 53.56
CA LEU A 1000 17.36 26.11 52.22
C LEU A 1000 18.83 26.57 52.21
N GLU A 1001 19.27 27.28 53.24
CA GLU A 1001 20.68 27.72 53.38
C GLU A 1001 21.64 26.53 53.51
N ASP A 1002 21.21 25.45 54.18
CA ASP A 1002 21.97 24.20 54.23
C ASP A 1002 22.13 23.58 52.82
N LEU A 1003 21.07 23.58 52.00
CA LEU A 1003 21.11 23.10 50.61
C LEU A 1003 22.03 23.96 49.73
N GLU A 1004 21.95 25.28 49.84
CA GLU A 1004 22.80 26.23 49.10
C GLU A 1004 24.30 26.08 49.45
N LYS A 1005 24.60 25.69 50.70
CA LYS A 1005 25.96 25.38 51.16
C LYS A 1005 26.39 23.94 50.86
N GLY A 1006 25.56 23.14 50.18
CA GLY A 1006 25.83 21.76 49.79
C GLY A 1006 25.86 20.76 50.96
N LYS A 1007 25.18 21.07 52.08
CA LYS A 1007 25.09 20.17 53.23
C LYS A 1007 24.15 19.01 52.92
N LEU A 1008 24.66 17.78 53.02
CA LEU A 1008 23.90 16.56 52.80
C LEU A 1008 23.53 15.91 54.13
N VAL A 1009 22.33 15.33 54.19
CA VAL A 1009 21.86 14.51 55.31
C VAL A 1009 21.63 13.08 54.84
N LYS A 1010 21.54 12.12 55.77
CA LYS A 1010 21.22 10.73 55.43
C LYS A 1010 19.92 10.68 54.61
N GLY A 1011 19.97 10.00 53.45
CA GLY A 1011 18.86 9.89 52.50
C GLY A 1011 18.70 11.03 51.51
N LEU A 1012 19.49 12.11 51.63
CA LEU A 1012 19.54 13.22 50.68
C LEU A 1012 20.89 13.19 49.95
N GLY A 1013 20.92 12.64 48.73
CA GLY A 1013 22.09 12.67 47.88
C GLY A 1013 22.40 14.07 47.34
N ARG A 1014 23.55 14.23 46.68
CA ARG A 1014 23.93 15.50 46.04
C ARG A 1014 22.96 15.87 44.92
N GLU A 1015 22.59 14.91 44.08
CA GLU A 1015 21.63 15.11 42.99
C GLU A 1015 20.24 15.45 43.53
N ASP A 1016 19.77 14.76 44.58
CA ASP A 1016 18.48 15.04 45.23
C ASP A 1016 18.43 16.45 45.85
N ALA A 1017 19.54 16.89 46.46
CA ALA A 1017 19.67 18.24 47.00
C ALA A 1017 19.61 19.30 45.89
N GLU A 1018 20.28 19.07 44.76
CA GLU A 1018 20.23 19.95 43.57
C GLU A 1018 18.81 20.00 42.98
N VAL A 1019 18.12 18.86 42.87
CA VAL A 1019 16.73 18.77 42.40
C VAL A 1019 15.79 19.55 43.32
N LEU A 1020 15.90 19.40 44.64
CA LEU A 1020 15.05 20.13 45.59
C LEU A 1020 15.29 21.65 45.50
N LEU A 1021 16.56 22.07 45.42
CA LEU A 1021 16.94 23.46 45.29
C LEU A 1021 16.42 24.08 43.97
N GLU A 1022 16.53 23.33 42.87
CA GLU A 1022 16.01 23.73 41.56
C GLU A 1022 14.49 23.90 41.61
N ARG A 1023 13.76 22.93 42.17
CA ARG A 1023 12.29 22.98 42.22
C ARG A 1023 11.78 24.08 43.15
N ILE A 1024 12.45 24.37 44.26
CA ILE A 1024 12.12 25.51 45.13
C ILE A 1024 12.38 26.83 44.39
N SER A 1025 13.49 26.93 43.65
CA SER A 1025 13.82 28.12 42.84
C SER A 1025 12.82 28.35 41.71
N GLU A 1026 12.40 27.26 41.06
CA GLU A 1026 11.39 27.28 40.01
C GLU A 1026 10.02 27.69 40.58
N LEU A 1027 9.62 27.12 41.73
CA LEU A 1027 8.40 27.52 42.43
C LEU A 1027 8.43 29.02 42.78
N LEU A 1028 9.53 29.51 43.34
CA LEU A 1028 9.70 30.94 43.65
C LEU A 1028 9.59 31.82 42.41
N SER A 1029 10.18 31.39 41.29
CA SER A 1029 10.09 32.09 40.00
C SER A 1029 8.65 32.15 39.49
N VAL A 1030 7.91 31.03 39.56
CA VAL A 1030 6.50 30.99 39.14
C VAL A 1030 5.66 31.91 40.03
N ILE A 1031 5.76 31.79 41.35
CA ILE A 1031 5.01 32.64 42.30
C ILE A 1031 5.36 34.12 42.12
N THR A 1032 6.62 34.46 41.87
CA THR A 1032 7.04 35.86 41.64
C THR A 1032 6.41 36.44 40.37
N LYS A 1033 6.13 35.61 39.36
CA LYS A 1033 5.54 36.05 38.09
C LYS A 1033 4.02 36.07 38.09
N THR A 1034 3.38 35.18 38.86
CA THR A 1034 1.94 34.92 38.75
C THR A 1034 1.15 35.18 40.03
N GLY A 1035 1.82 35.28 41.19
CA GLY A 1035 1.18 35.49 42.48
C GLY A 1035 0.99 36.96 42.85
N PRO A 1036 0.06 37.28 43.76
CA PRO A 1036 -0.13 38.65 44.25
C PRO A 1036 1.10 39.13 45.06
N PRO A 1037 1.43 40.44 45.07
CA PRO A 1037 2.61 40.98 45.75
C PRO A 1037 2.76 40.60 47.23
N GLU A 1038 1.64 40.47 47.93
CA GLU A 1038 1.58 40.06 49.35
C GLU A 1038 2.04 38.61 49.53
N LEU A 1039 1.61 37.69 48.65
CA LEU A 1039 2.02 36.29 48.69
C LEU A 1039 3.50 36.12 48.39
N ILE A 1040 4.03 36.89 47.43
CA ILE A 1040 5.46 36.87 47.06
C ILE A 1040 6.31 37.33 48.25
N THR A 1041 5.91 38.42 48.89
CA THR A 1041 6.63 38.99 50.06
C THR A 1041 6.63 37.99 51.21
N LYS A 1042 5.46 37.43 51.53
CA LYS A 1042 5.29 36.46 52.62
C LYS A 1042 6.04 35.15 52.35
N PHE A 1043 6.06 34.66 51.10
CA PHE A 1043 6.80 33.45 50.74
C PHE A 1043 8.31 33.65 50.89
N LYS A 1044 8.84 34.79 50.41
CA LYS A 1044 10.27 35.12 50.55
C LYS A 1044 10.71 35.28 52.01
N GLU A 1045 9.84 35.79 52.87
CA GLU A 1045 10.11 35.93 54.31
C GLU A 1045 10.10 34.58 55.04
N LEU A 1046 9.15 33.69 54.69
CA LEU A 1046 8.95 32.42 55.37
C LEU A 1046 9.86 31.30 54.88
N LEU A 1047 10.20 31.27 53.60
CA LEU A 1047 10.98 30.18 52.99
C LEU A 1047 12.33 29.91 53.70
N PRO A 1048 13.14 30.92 54.10
CA PRO A 1048 14.36 30.68 54.86
C PRO A 1048 14.14 30.07 56.25
N GLN A 1049 12.91 30.17 56.79
CA GLN A 1049 12.53 29.63 58.11
C GLN A 1049 12.01 28.19 58.03
N VAL A 1050 11.80 27.65 56.82
CA VAL A 1050 11.29 26.29 56.63
C VAL A 1050 12.40 25.26 56.85
N LYS A 1051 12.09 24.21 57.59
CA LYS A 1051 12.99 23.06 57.80
C LYS A 1051 12.45 21.80 57.14
N PHE A 1052 13.27 21.18 56.30
CA PHE A 1052 12.93 19.95 55.59
C PHE A 1052 13.48 18.72 56.31
N TYR A 1053 12.74 17.62 56.22
CA TYR A 1053 13.13 16.31 56.71
C TYR A 1053 12.74 15.25 55.69
N LEU A 1054 13.62 14.28 55.46
CA LEU A 1054 13.28 13.07 54.72
C LEU A 1054 12.81 12.00 55.69
N THR A 1055 11.72 11.29 55.38
CA THR A 1055 11.18 10.28 56.28
C THR A 1055 10.38 9.22 55.55
N ASN A 1056 10.35 8.00 56.10
CA ASN A 1056 9.39 6.97 55.71
C ASN A 1056 8.37 6.67 56.80
N TYR A 1057 8.30 7.54 57.82
CA TYR A 1057 7.51 7.36 59.02
C TYR A 1057 6.07 7.85 58.78
N PRO A 1058 5.07 6.95 58.76
CA PRO A 1058 3.71 7.38 58.47
C PRO A 1058 3.06 8.29 59.52
N GLN A 1059 3.59 8.36 60.74
CA GLN A 1059 3.10 9.35 61.72
C GLN A 1059 3.50 10.79 61.35
N LYS A 1060 4.55 10.97 60.55
CA LYS A 1060 5.01 12.29 60.10
C LYS A 1060 4.42 12.68 58.74
N LEU A 1061 4.19 11.69 57.88
CA LEU A 1061 3.63 11.88 56.54
C LEU A 1061 2.10 11.76 56.45
N GLY A 1062 1.43 11.33 57.52
CA GLY A 1062 0.04 10.89 57.43
C GLY A 1062 -0.11 9.56 56.67
N LYS A 1063 -1.34 9.08 56.51
CA LYS A 1063 -1.66 7.83 55.80
C LYS A 1063 -2.92 7.97 54.98
N ASP A 1064 -2.92 7.35 53.81
CA ASP A 1064 -4.14 7.14 53.04
C ASP A 1064 -5.05 6.12 53.72
N GLN A 1065 -6.34 6.44 53.82
CA GLN A 1065 -7.32 5.62 54.53
C GLN A 1065 -7.59 4.28 53.82
N LYS A 1066 -7.34 4.18 52.50
CA LYS A 1066 -7.61 2.96 51.72
C LYS A 1066 -6.40 2.02 51.66
N THR A 1067 -5.21 2.57 51.41
CA THR A 1067 -3.98 1.80 51.19
C THR A 1067 -3.16 1.63 52.46
N LEU A 1068 -3.40 2.43 53.51
CA LEU A 1068 -2.64 2.51 54.76
C LEU A 1068 -1.15 2.89 54.58
N LEU A 1069 -0.76 3.28 53.37
CA LEU A 1069 0.58 3.74 53.02
C LEU A 1069 0.72 5.24 53.34
N PRO A 1070 1.93 5.71 53.67
CA PRO A 1070 2.15 7.12 53.93
C PRO A 1070 1.99 7.97 52.66
N TYR A 1071 1.69 9.25 52.83
CA TYR A 1071 1.70 10.18 51.71
C TYR A 1071 3.13 10.54 51.29
N VAL A 1072 3.28 11.06 50.06
CA VAL A 1072 4.60 11.48 49.55
C VAL A 1072 5.17 12.65 50.35
N ALA A 1073 4.34 13.57 50.83
CA ALA A 1073 4.75 14.72 51.62
C ALA A 1073 3.67 15.07 52.66
N ALA A 1074 4.09 15.82 53.69
CA ALA A 1074 3.22 16.49 54.64
C ALA A 1074 3.97 17.64 55.31
N CYS A 1075 3.26 18.60 55.91
CA CYS A 1075 3.90 19.68 56.66
C CYS A 1075 3.30 19.88 58.07
N ASN A 1076 4.09 20.49 58.94
CA ASN A 1076 3.63 21.09 60.18
C ASN A 1076 3.67 22.62 60.01
N ILE A 1077 2.48 23.22 59.88
CA ILE A 1077 2.32 24.65 59.62
C ILE A 1077 2.89 25.51 60.77
N ALA A 1078 2.64 25.11 62.03
CA ALA A 1078 3.05 25.89 63.21
C ALA A 1078 4.57 25.89 63.39
N GLU A 1079 5.21 24.74 63.15
CA GLU A 1079 6.67 24.58 63.28
C GLU A 1079 7.43 24.90 61.98
N LYS A 1080 6.72 25.17 60.89
CA LYS A 1080 7.26 25.40 59.53
C LYS A 1080 8.16 24.26 59.07
N ILE A 1081 7.71 23.02 59.30
CA ILE A 1081 8.44 21.81 58.92
C ILE A 1081 7.78 21.16 57.72
N VAL A 1082 8.56 20.70 56.74
CA VAL A 1082 8.10 19.88 55.62
C VAL A 1082 8.77 18.50 55.69
N TYR A 1083 7.96 17.46 55.68
CA TYR A 1083 8.37 16.06 55.61
C TYR A 1083 8.19 15.55 54.18
N LEU A 1084 9.24 14.97 53.60
CA LEU A 1084 9.21 14.37 52.27
C LEU A 1084 9.59 12.89 52.35
N HIS A 1085 8.85 12.04 51.65
CA HIS A 1085 9.27 10.67 51.42
C HIS A 1085 10.39 10.63 50.36
N PRO A 1086 11.44 9.78 50.50
CA PRO A 1086 12.51 9.68 49.50
C PRO A 1086 12.06 9.39 48.06
N CYS A 1087 10.85 8.89 47.86
CA CYS A 1087 10.31 8.69 46.51
C CYS A 1087 9.95 9.98 45.77
N PHE A 1088 9.86 11.12 46.47
CA PHE A 1088 9.62 12.45 45.91
C PHE A 1088 10.57 12.75 44.74
N PHE A 1089 11.85 12.40 44.88
CA PHE A 1089 12.89 12.66 43.87
C PHE A 1089 12.72 11.83 42.59
N ASN A 1090 11.93 10.76 42.61
CA ASN A 1090 11.63 9.93 41.43
C ASN A 1090 10.32 10.32 40.73
N LEU A 1091 9.60 11.33 41.24
CA LEU A 1091 8.40 11.85 40.60
C LEU A 1091 8.75 12.78 39.43
N SER A 1092 7.78 13.00 38.53
CA SER A 1092 7.95 13.97 37.44
C SER A 1092 8.12 15.39 37.99
N GLU A 1093 8.81 16.25 37.26
CA GLU A 1093 9.08 17.65 37.67
C GLU A 1093 7.79 18.40 38.03
N SER A 1094 6.76 18.24 37.20
CA SER A 1094 5.44 18.84 37.43
C SER A 1094 4.81 18.40 38.76
N LYS A 1095 5.03 17.15 39.16
CA LYS A 1095 4.48 16.59 40.39
C LYS A 1095 5.28 17.01 41.61
N GLN A 1096 6.60 17.13 41.48
CA GLN A 1096 7.46 17.72 42.52
C GLN A 1096 7.06 19.18 42.81
N LEU A 1097 6.82 19.99 41.77
CA LEU A 1097 6.36 21.37 41.92
C LEU A 1097 4.97 21.47 42.55
N GLU A 1098 4.05 20.59 42.15
CA GLU A 1098 2.71 20.52 42.72
C GLU A 1098 2.76 20.24 44.23
N ILE A 1099 3.55 19.24 44.64
CA ILE A 1099 3.75 18.87 46.05
C ILE A 1099 4.36 20.04 46.81
N LEU A 1100 5.43 20.65 46.30
CA LEU A 1100 6.07 21.79 46.96
C LEU A 1100 5.14 23.00 47.05
N TYR A 1101 4.31 23.27 46.05
CA TYR A 1101 3.29 24.31 46.12
C TYR A 1101 2.29 24.02 47.23
N HIS A 1102 1.78 22.79 47.30
CA HIS A 1102 0.81 22.39 48.31
C HIS A 1102 1.36 22.60 49.73
N GLU A 1103 2.57 22.09 50.01
CA GLU A 1103 3.16 22.19 51.35
C GLU A 1103 3.67 23.60 51.67
N LEU A 1104 4.44 24.22 50.77
CA LEU A 1104 5.10 25.50 51.05
C LEU A 1104 4.18 26.71 50.84
N ILE A 1105 3.32 26.68 49.82
CA ILE A 1105 2.47 27.81 49.46
C ILE A 1105 1.09 27.70 50.09
N SER A 1106 0.33 26.63 49.82
CA SER A 1106 -1.04 26.49 50.33
C SER A 1106 -1.05 26.38 51.86
N HIS A 1107 -0.23 25.51 52.44
CA HIS A 1107 -0.19 25.32 53.88
C HIS A 1107 0.69 26.35 54.61
N ILE A 1108 2.01 26.40 54.34
CA ILE A 1108 2.92 27.22 55.15
C ILE A 1108 2.77 28.72 54.88
N THR A 1109 2.68 29.14 53.61
CA THR A 1109 2.66 30.57 53.27
C THR A 1109 1.26 31.19 53.41
N LYS A 1110 0.24 30.56 52.84
CA LYS A 1110 -1.15 31.05 52.93
C LYS A 1110 -1.78 30.72 54.28
N GLY A 1111 -1.29 29.71 55.00
CA GLY A 1111 -1.80 29.33 56.31
C GLY A 1111 -3.10 28.52 56.25
N ILE A 1112 -3.39 27.89 55.11
CA ILE A 1112 -4.61 27.08 54.93
C ILE A 1112 -4.44 25.81 55.78
N THR A 1113 -5.30 25.61 56.77
CA THR A 1113 -5.26 24.43 57.66
C THR A 1113 -6.23 23.34 57.23
N ASN A 1114 -7.18 23.65 56.35
CA ASN A 1114 -8.14 22.70 55.79
C ASN A 1114 -7.58 22.04 54.52
N GLU A 1115 -7.45 20.72 54.53
CA GLU A 1115 -6.88 19.95 53.42
C GLU A 1115 -7.68 20.11 52.10
N GLU A 1116 -9.02 20.11 52.15
CA GLU A 1116 -9.84 20.27 50.95
C GLU A 1116 -9.69 21.65 50.32
N GLU A 1117 -9.49 22.68 51.15
CA GLU A 1117 -9.23 24.04 50.69
C GLU A 1117 -7.83 24.17 50.07
N ALA A 1118 -6.81 23.57 50.70
CA ALA A 1118 -5.45 23.52 50.16
C ALA A 1118 -5.39 22.75 48.82
N LEU A 1119 -6.18 21.67 48.67
CA LEU A 1119 -6.30 20.90 47.44
C LEU A 1119 -6.88 21.71 46.29
N ARG A 1120 -7.91 22.52 46.54
CA ARG A 1120 -8.49 23.42 45.53
C ARG A 1120 -7.49 24.47 45.08
N ASP A 1121 -6.76 25.06 46.04
CA ASP A 1121 -5.70 26.03 45.78
C ASP A 1121 -4.56 25.44 44.93
N THR A 1122 -4.15 24.21 45.21
CA THR A 1122 -3.17 23.46 44.40
C THR A 1122 -3.72 23.07 43.03
N GLU A 1123 -5.02 22.79 42.88
CA GLU A 1123 -5.63 22.50 41.59
C GLU A 1123 -5.61 23.72 40.65
N GLU A 1124 -5.84 24.92 41.18
CA GLU A 1124 -5.68 26.16 40.42
C GLU A 1124 -4.24 26.36 39.94
N PHE A 1125 -3.27 26.10 40.81
CA PHE A 1125 -1.86 26.10 40.42
C PHE A 1125 -1.52 25.05 39.35
N ARG A 1126 -2.13 23.86 39.41
CA ARG A 1126 -1.92 22.81 38.40
C ARG A 1126 -2.40 23.25 37.01
N LYS A 1127 -3.50 24.01 36.94
CA LYS A 1127 -3.99 24.59 35.67
C LYS A 1127 -2.99 25.60 35.12
N LEU A 1128 -2.49 26.49 35.98
CA LEU A 1128 -1.47 27.48 35.63
C LEU A 1128 -0.15 26.85 35.16
N LEU A 1129 0.33 25.79 35.81
CA LEU A 1129 1.53 25.07 35.38
C LEU A 1129 1.37 24.50 33.97
N LYS A 1130 0.21 23.94 33.63
CA LYS A 1130 -0.05 23.43 32.26
C LYS A 1130 0.08 24.54 31.22
N GLU A 1131 -0.43 25.73 31.50
CA GLU A 1131 -0.32 26.90 30.61
C GLU A 1131 1.14 27.36 30.46
N ILE A 1132 1.92 27.40 31.55
CA ILE A 1132 3.34 27.77 31.53
C ILE A 1132 4.19 26.75 30.77
N TYR A 1133 3.97 25.44 30.97
CA TYR A 1133 4.70 24.39 30.26
C TYR A 1133 4.32 24.33 28.76
N LEU A 1134 3.07 24.64 28.40
CA LEU A 1134 2.66 24.82 27.00
C LEU A 1134 3.42 25.98 26.34
N MET A 1135 3.65 27.09 27.06
CA MET A 1135 4.44 28.23 26.57
C MET A 1135 5.95 27.94 26.43
N ARG A 1136 6.50 26.97 27.18
CA ARG A 1136 7.90 26.52 27.05
C ARG A 1136 8.15 25.60 25.85
N ASN A 1137 7.11 25.17 25.14
CA ASN A 1137 7.25 24.34 23.94
C ASN A 1137 7.92 25.16 22.80
N PRO A 1138 9.04 24.68 22.22
CA PRO A 1138 9.77 25.40 21.18
C PRO A 1138 8.90 25.78 19.96
N SER A 1139 7.90 24.96 19.65
CA SER A 1139 6.95 25.20 18.57
C SER A 1139 5.97 26.32 18.91
N PHE A 1140 5.53 26.41 20.17
CA PHE A 1140 4.62 27.44 20.65
C PHE A 1140 5.33 28.79 20.81
N SER A 1141 6.58 28.77 21.29
CA SER A 1141 7.49 29.93 21.33
C SER A 1141 7.71 30.54 19.94
N LYS A 1142 7.90 29.71 18.89
CA LYS A 1142 7.98 30.18 17.49
C LYS A 1142 6.69 30.81 17.00
N ILE A 1143 5.53 30.27 17.38
CA ILE A 1143 4.22 30.81 17.02
C ILE A 1143 3.98 32.16 17.72
N ILE A 1144 4.27 32.26 19.02
CA ILE A 1144 4.17 33.52 19.78
C ILE A 1144 5.13 34.57 19.22
N SER A 1145 6.37 34.18 18.88
CA SER A 1145 7.34 35.08 18.27
C SER A 1145 6.86 35.56 16.90
N PHE A 1146 6.33 34.67 16.05
CA PHE A 1146 5.74 35.02 14.76
C PHE A 1146 4.53 35.95 14.91
N LEU A 1147 3.61 35.65 15.82
CA LEU A 1147 2.41 36.47 16.07
C LEU A 1147 2.74 37.84 16.69
N SER A 1148 3.75 37.92 17.57
CA SER A 1148 4.22 39.20 18.11
C SER A 1148 4.88 40.08 17.04
N ILE A 1149 5.56 39.47 16.06
CA ILE A 1149 6.12 40.16 14.88
C ILE A 1149 5.00 40.65 13.96
N CYS A 1150 3.95 39.85 13.77
CA CYS A 1150 2.82 40.21 12.91
C CYS A 1150 1.93 41.30 13.50
N TRP A 1151 1.70 41.34 14.81
CA TRP A 1151 0.68 42.20 15.44
C TRP A 1151 1.20 43.23 16.47
N GLY A 1152 2.50 43.28 16.73
CA GLY A 1152 3.13 44.27 17.60
C GLY A 1152 2.55 44.32 19.01
N GLU A 1153 2.62 45.48 19.68
CA GLU A 1153 2.16 45.68 21.07
C GLU A 1153 0.67 45.32 21.31
N SER A 1154 -0.15 45.26 20.25
CA SER A 1154 -1.57 44.91 20.36
C SER A 1154 -1.84 43.44 20.72
N PHE A 1155 -0.86 42.56 20.46
CA PHE A 1155 -0.93 41.14 20.77
C PHE A 1155 -0.93 40.89 22.29
N TRP A 1156 0.01 41.51 23.02
CA TRP A 1156 0.17 41.32 24.47
C TRP A 1156 -0.94 41.94 25.32
N LYS A 1157 -1.76 42.82 24.73
CA LYS A 1157 -2.93 43.39 25.41
C LYS A 1157 -4.19 42.54 25.24
N ARG A 1158 -4.21 41.63 24.26
CA ARG A 1158 -5.35 40.75 23.94
C ARG A 1158 -5.14 39.31 24.41
N PHE A 1159 -3.89 38.85 24.42
CA PHE A 1159 -3.46 37.66 25.14
C PHE A 1159 -3.43 37.97 26.64
#